data_AF-A0A8T7MB33-F1
#
_entry.id   AF-A0A8T7MB33-F1
#
_cell.length_a   1.000
_cell.length_b   1.000
_cell.length_c   1.000
_cell.angle_alpha   90.00
_cell.angle_beta   90.00
_cell.angle_gamma   90.00
#
_symmetry.space_group_name_H-M   'P 1'
#
loop_
_entity.id
_entity.type
_entity.pdbx_description
1 polymer ?
#
loop_
_entity_poly.entity_id
_entity_poly.type
_entity_poly.pdbx_seq_one_letter_code
_entity_poly.pdbx_strand_id
1 'polypeptide(L)'
;MTELVNKDQSRNLDLPCLGLDGIQIFAPTADQRFLGGSSTFLRTHFPIKLQSHPHIGQLKNVTEQHLLNIILNPNPNLLGNRVFVLYGAAGSGKSELLRWLQTQITQNDTLRSNVTVRISRTELDVFQIVQRFQQMYTEHSFELTTQQRWEICRQKPRTLAKILVLTALERLLDSDEQINAIYYQLIDLVQTNLEGCFAAITQPSDEVGQFIELFSRENLWEVLKNSVIPIPIDYETLRYHLLKVFREQLLENTYLPHTLKGIAERVQAEHHQRPILLIDDLVQSINIFATDLLDYFITLEEGCWDIVVGITPASLEATKRGKELLDRINFLDTIDDRVEKLWLSDEYGLYSSFLDETNCIDYARLYLSEYKRQNHQSCDTSCPIFDQCQNLDPEQSEELLAPFNRELLIRLFRSLPSGKGKVRYFNLYLRNILEQLSKGEDVLQVLEQYVKSEQAVYHHDRTIVQVYELYGPLFDPSLPNEENEASSFSGLHHFFKLPPFETNTPRPVLAPLIQNNLIHLSEVQMTPTSSLPIDPGKLAIKAWLQNEPVNKQLLRDLRRGVIKSIKDGYFLDTLTRLNVANPTRILRWAQTRLETVPPVQLEGVDNFEGLSIHRSIGPLAYTLYDFADATGATEQKLRSQILASEQFPFILFRGMAYRQSTRDKLEQVLGIKLEELAFCLLTLANGLGRCPVELPPAIEQKIGVEDNPLTIRYPDGIESERPRLTNNQLGIIRRLFDDCFKLRENVYDGLLLEEIAEQIEPQQAITLLRRIDPSKISTDFRLNDEPLGIVLSGILNELETLIRLGSDERTKKLLFSICEVGLGEDIAERQLADLLKLPGDLDSLLSNFLQECHPFTLHKVLGLVRLIEEVQRTRTLNQVRQMLSTLIPNQNGDITPVTTPFEVFSRFELETLMKICQPDFRLPLNSFALDFLLKLAQHLPNLYEQLELRLRFG
;
A
#
# COMPACT_ATOMS: atom_id res chain seq x y z
N MET A 1 4.65 -8.10 48.07
CA MET A 1 5.68 -7.05 48.09
C MET A 1 5.84 -6.50 46.66
N THR A 2 4.86 -5.96 45.92
CA THR A 2 3.78 -4.99 46.15
C THR A 2 4.19 -3.76 46.95
N GLU A 3 4.26 -2.64 46.22
CA GLU A 3 4.36 -1.24 46.66
C GLU A 3 5.71 -0.78 47.23
N LEU A 4 6.60 -0.36 46.33
CA LEU A 4 7.56 0.76 46.45
C LEU A 4 8.42 0.78 45.17
N VAL A 5 8.75 1.97 44.63
CA VAL A 5 9.42 2.25 43.34
C VAL A 5 8.44 2.24 42.14
N ASN A 6 8.05 3.31 41.44
CA ASN A 6 8.56 4.67 41.23
C ASN A 6 7.38 5.67 41.18
N LYS A 7 7.38 6.68 42.05
CA LYS A 7 6.88 8.00 41.67
C LYS A 7 8.02 8.65 40.89
N ASP A 8 8.04 8.47 39.57
CA ASP A 8 8.94 9.25 38.72
C ASP A 8 8.56 10.72 38.87
N GLN A 9 9.53 11.50 39.34
CA GLN A 9 9.47 12.95 39.46
C GLN A 9 9.02 13.52 38.12
N SER A 10 8.06 14.46 38.14
CA SER A 10 7.70 15.26 36.98
C SER A 10 8.98 15.87 36.39
N ARG A 11 9.43 15.36 35.24
CA ARG A 11 10.68 15.75 34.57
C ARG A 11 10.49 17.05 33.78
N ASN A 12 9.92 18.05 34.45
CA ASN A 12 9.83 19.39 33.90
C ASN A 12 11.24 19.94 33.72
N LEU A 13 11.59 20.30 32.49
CA LEU A 13 12.78 21.09 32.21
C LEU A 13 12.57 22.46 32.87
N ASP A 14 13.26 22.68 34.00
CA ASP A 14 13.16 23.91 34.80
C ASP A 14 13.92 25.06 34.12
N LEU A 15 13.48 25.48 32.93
CA LEU A 15 14.11 26.52 32.15
C LEU A 15 13.65 27.90 32.66
N PRO A 16 14.54 28.72 33.25
CA PRO A 16 14.14 29.98 33.88
C PRO A 16 13.64 31.03 32.88
N CYS A 17 13.94 30.87 31.59
CA CYS A 17 13.53 31.78 30.53
C CYS A 17 12.13 31.48 29.94
N LEU A 18 11.47 30.40 30.39
CA LEU A 18 10.07 30.12 30.04
C LEU A 18 9.15 30.95 30.94
N GLY A 19 8.26 31.71 30.30
CA GLY A 19 7.32 32.62 30.96
C GLY A 19 6.16 32.97 30.04
N LEU A 20 5.03 33.33 30.64
CA LEU A 20 3.81 33.69 29.90
C LEU A 20 3.86 35.10 29.30
N ASP A 21 4.69 35.99 29.85
CA ASP A 21 4.75 37.39 29.42
C ASP A 21 5.22 37.52 27.96
N GLY A 22 6.24 36.75 27.57
CA GLY A 22 6.78 36.74 26.20
C GLY A 22 5.84 36.13 25.16
N ILE A 23 4.80 35.40 25.54
CA ILE A 23 3.91 34.71 24.57
C ILE A 23 3.19 35.68 23.65
N GLN A 24 2.97 36.92 24.10
CA GLN A 24 2.31 37.97 23.33
C GLN A 24 2.99 38.28 21.99
N ILE A 25 4.29 37.97 21.84
CA ILE A 25 5.03 38.16 20.59
C ILE A 25 4.50 37.25 19.48
N PHE A 26 4.01 36.05 19.82
CA PHE A 26 3.42 35.12 18.86
C PHE A 26 1.95 35.47 18.57
N ALA A 27 1.69 36.75 18.29
CA ALA A 27 0.37 37.20 17.92
C ALA A 27 -0.03 36.63 16.55
N PRO A 28 -1.31 36.27 16.33
CA PRO A 28 -1.78 35.73 15.06
C PRO A 28 -1.70 36.72 13.89
N THR A 29 -1.61 38.03 14.16
CA THR A 29 -1.47 39.06 13.12
C THR A 29 -0.30 40.00 13.41
N ALA A 30 0.29 40.53 12.33
CA ALA A 30 1.36 41.52 12.38
C ALA A 30 0.95 42.77 13.18
N ASP A 31 -0.31 43.19 13.07
CA ASP A 31 -0.82 44.39 13.75
C ASP A 31 -0.96 44.18 15.25
N GLN A 32 -1.44 43.02 15.69
CA GLN A 32 -1.48 42.69 17.12
C GLN A 32 -0.08 42.63 17.72
N ARG A 33 0.90 42.07 16.99
CA ARG A 33 2.30 42.08 17.43
C ARG A 33 2.87 43.50 17.51
N PHE A 34 2.50 44.37 16.58
CA PHE A 34 2.93 45.77 16.56
C PHE A 34 2.42 46.58 17.76
N LEU A 35 1.32 46.17 18.41
CA LEU A 35 0.85 46.79 19.67
C LEU A 35 1.89 46.67 20.80
N GLY A 36 2.77 45.66 20.74
CA GLY A 36 3.92 45.52 21.65
C GLY A 36 5.09 46.48 21.38
N GLY A 37 4.93 47.39 20.41
CA GLY A 37 5.91 48.42 20.04
C GLY A 37 6.64 48.12 18.73
N SER A 38 7.06 49.20 18.04
CA SER A 38 7.75 49.10 16.75
C SER A 38 9.10 48.40 16.84
N SER A 39 9.82 48.57 17.95
CA SER A 39 11.11 47.89 18.17
C SER A 39 10.94 46.38 18.32
N THR A 40 9.96 45.93 19.10
CA THR A 40 9.59 44.51 19.26
C THR A 40 9.20 43.89 17.91
N PHE A 41 8.35 44.58 17.14
CA PHE A 41 7.97 44.14 15.79
C PHE A 41 9.19 43.96 14.89
N LEU A 42 10.08 44.96 14.80
CA LEU A 42 11.26 44.91 13.94
C LEU A 42 12.26 43.83 14.34
N ARG A 43 12.43 43.53 15.64
CA ARG A 43 13.31 42.45 16.11
C ARG A 43 12.80 41.05 15.79
N THR A 44 11.50 40.92 15.53
CA THR A 44 10.84 39.64 15.21
C THR A 44 10.41 39.56 13.75
N HIS A 45 10.76 40.58 12.97
CA HIS A 45 10.51 40.63 11.55
C HIS A 45 11.56 39.80 10.81
N PHE A 46 11.09 38.81 10.05
CA PHE A 46 11.96 38.00 9.21
C PHE A 46 11.89 38.50 7.76
N PRO A 47 13.03 38.73 7.07
CA PRO A 47 13.04 39.37 5.77
C PRO A 47 12.19 38.65 4.72
N ILE A 48 11.25 39.38 4.13
CA ILE A 48 10.32 38.84 3.14
C ILE A 48 10.94 38.88 1.74
N LYS A 49 10.95 37.71 1.11
CA LYS A 49 11.24 37.52 -0.31
C LYS A 49 9.94 37.33 -1.07
N LEU A 50 9.83 38.00 -2.20
CA LEU A 50 8.70 38.00 -3.12
C LEU A 50 9.16 37.37 -4.44
N GLN A 51 8.27 36.67 -5.12
CA GLN A 51 8.51 36.20 -6.48
C GLN A 51 7.81 37.13 -7.46
N SER A 52 8.45 37.43 -8.58
CA SER A 52 7.84 38.12 -9.71
C SER A 52 8.00 37.25 -10.95
N HIS A 53 6.98 37.23 -11.79
CA HIS A 53 6.97 36.52 -13.07
C HIS A 53 6.96 37.53 -14.23
N PRO A 54 8.06 38.23 -14.50
CA PRO A 54 8.19 38.96 -15.76
C PRO A 54 8.28 37.94 -16.90
N HIS A 55 7.53 38.17 -17.98
CA HIS A 55 7.38 37.33 -19.19
C HIS A 55 8.42 36.21 -19.43
N ILE A 56 7.92 35.01 -19.77
CA ILE A 56 8.69 33.80 -20.12
C ILE A 56 9.35 33.13 -18.91
N GLY A 57 8.53 32.63 -17.97
CA GLY A 57 8.91 31.55 -17.04
C GLY A 57 10.10 31.78 -16.10
N GLN A 58 10.74 32.96 -16.13
CA GLN A 58 11.87 33.28 -15.25
C GLN A 58 11.34 33.88 -13.96
N LEU A 59 11.45 33.11 -12.89
CA LEU A 59 11.23 33.57 -11.52
C LEU A 59 12.29 34.61 -11.16
N LYS A 60 11.86 35.86 -10.97
CA LYS A 60 12.70 36.93 -10.39
C LYS A 60 12.39 37.05 -8.90
N ASN A 61 13.39 36.83 -8.05
CA ASN A 61 13.27 37.10 -6.62
C ASN A 61 13.40 38.60 -6.36
N VAL A 62 12.40 39.18 -5.69
CA VAL A 62 12.34 40.57 -5.26
C VAL A 62 12.37 40.60 -3.73
N THR A 63 13.17 41.47 -3.13
CA THR A 63 13.21 41.62 -1.67
C THR A 63 12.31 42.76 -1.21
N GLU A 64 11.82 42.70 0.02
CA GLU A 64 11.10 43.82 0.65
C GLU A 64 11.89 45.14 0.62
N GLN A 65 13.23 45.09 0.75
CA GLN A 65 14.09 46.27 0.67
C GLN A 65 14.10 46.87 -0.75
N HIS A 66 14.04 46.04 -1.79
CA HIS A 66 13.91 46.52 -3.16
C HIS A 66 12.59 47.25 -3.35
N LEU A 67 11.49 46.68 -2.85
CA LEU A 67 10.17 47.32 -2.90
C LEU A 67 10.15 48.65 -2.14
N LEU A 68 10.72 48.71 -0.93
CA LEU A 68 10.86 49.94 -0.16
C LEU A 68 11.66 51.01 -0.92
N ASN A 69 12.79 50.64 -1.50
CA ASN A 69 13.64 51.57 -2.27
C ASN A 69 12.91 52.13 -3.49
N ILE A 70 12.11 51.31 -4.17
CA ILE A 70 11.28 51.72 -5.32
C ILE A 70 10.19 52.71 -4.89
N ILE A 71 9.55 52.48 -3.74
CA ILE A 71 8.51 53.36 -3.18
C ILE A 71 9.10 54.71 -2.75
N LEU A 72 10.24 54.72 -2.07
CA LEU A 72 10.88 55.94 -1.59
C LEU A 72 11.48 56.78 -2.74
N ASN A 73 11.98 56.12 -3.80
CA ASN A 73 12.62 56.78 -4.95
C ASN A 73 11.82 56.57 -6.26
N PRO A 74 10.61 57.15 -6.40
CA PRO A 74 9.83 57.02 -7.62
C PRO A 74 10.45 57.77 -8.78
N ASN A 75 10.22 57.28 -9.99
CA ASN A 75 10.54 58.01 -11.22
C ASN A 75 9.59 59.22 -11.36
N PRO A 76 10.10 60.46 -11.34
CA PRO A 76 9.26 61.65 -11.42
C PRO A 76 8.54 61.79 -12.77
N ASN A 77 9.00 61.09 -13.81
CA ASN A 77 8.41 61.15 -15.16
C ASN A 77 7.26 60.16 -15.37
N LEU A 78 6.97 59.29 -14.39
CA LEU A 78 5.90 58.29 -14.50
C LEU A 78 4.53 58.93 -14.19
N LEU A 79 3.69 59.05 -15.21
CA LEU A 79 2.31 59.54 -15.07
C LEU A 79 1.35 58.41 -14.65
N GLY A 80 0.33 58.75 -13.88
CA GLY A 80 -0.68 57.78 -13.39
C GLY A 80 -0.25 56.97 -12.18
N ASN A 81 -1.08 56.00 -11.79
CA ASN A 81 -0.84 55.17 -10.61
C ASN A 81 0.22 54.11 -10.87
N ARG A 82 1.05 53.83 -9.86
CA ARG A 82 1.99 52.71 -9.82
C ARG A 82 1.48 51.70 -8.81
N VAL A 83 1.18 50.49 -9.25
CA VAL A 83 0.47 49.48 -8.46
C VAL A 83 1.32 48.24 -8.29
N PHE A 84 1.60 47.87 -7.05
CA PHE A 84 2.23 46.63 -6.65
C PHE A 84 1.16 45.70 -6.10
N VAL A 85 0.83 44.66 -6.85
CA VAL A 85 -0.18 43.67 -6.47
C VAL A 85 0.50 42.52 -5.73
N LEU A 86 0.23 42.41 -4.42
CA LEU A 86 0.75 41.34 -3.56
C LEU A 86 -0.22 40.16 -3.56
N TYR A 87 0.13 39.11 -4.28
CA TYR A 87 -0.57 37.84 -4.30
C TYR A 87 -0.13 36.95 -3.15
N GLY A 88 -1.11 36.40 -2.43
CA GLY A 88 -0.83 35.30 -1.50
C GLY A 88 -2.06 34.83 -0.76
N ALA A 89 -2.01 33.60 -0.26
CA ALA A 89 -3.07 33.03 0.57
C ALA A 89 -3.24 33.79 1.91
N ALA A 90 -4.31 33.49 2.65
CA ALA A 90 -4.45 33.95 4.02
C ALA A 90 -3.28 33.42 4.88
N GLY A 91 -2.65 34.30 5.65
CA GLY A 91 -1.48 33.95 6.45
C GLY A 91 -0.15 33.84 5.68
N SER A 92 -0.08 34.34 4.44
CA SER A 92 1.15 34.33 3.62
C SER A 92 2.19 35.41 3.99
N GLY A 93 1.86 36.35 4.88
CA GLY A 93 2.76 37.45 5.26
C GLY A 93 2.46 38.82 4.62
N LYS A 94 1.30 39.00 3.96
CA LYS A 94 0.91 40.31 3.38
C LYS A 94 0.91 41.47 4.40
N SER A 95 0.16 41.31 5.49
CA SER A 95 0.10 42.32 6.57
C SER A 95 1.45 42.55 7.24
N GLU A 96 2.30 41.52 7.30
CA GLU A 96 3.66 41.63 7.85
C GLU A 96 4.51 42.57 6.98
N LEU A 97 4.54 42.34 5.67
CA LEU A 97 5.25 43.18 4.71
C LEU A 97 4.76 44.62 4.75
N LEU A 98 3.44 44.85 4.74
CA LEU A 98 2.89 46.21 4.72
C LEU A 98 3.09 46.96 6.04
N ARG A 99 3.03 46.27 7.18
CA ARG A 99 3.38 46.86 8.49
C ARG A 99 4.87 47.21 8.55
N TRP A 100 5.73 46.35 8.01
CA TRP A 100 7.16 46.62 7.90
C TRP A 100 7.44 47.84 7.00
N LEU A 101 6.86 47.89 5.79
CA LEU A 101 7.00 49.03 4.87
C LEU A 101 6.57 50.34 5.53
N GLN A 102 5.41 50.36 6.17
CA GLN A 102 4.93 51.54 6.90
C GLN A 102 5.93 51.98 7.97
N THR A 103 6.43 51.04 8.78
CA THR A 103 7.38 51.32 9.85
C THR A 103 8.70 51.88 9.30
N GLN A 104 9.21 51.30 8.22
CA GLN A 104 10.44 51.75 7.56
C GLN A 104 10.29 53.11 6.88
N ILE A 105 9.15 53.41 6.25
CA ILE A 105 8.88 54.73 5.68
C ILE A 105 8.89 55.78 6.80
N THR A 106 8.21 55.52 7.93
CA THR A 106 8.21 56.43 9.08
C THR A 106 9.59 56.66 9.67
N GLN A 107 10.47 55.65 9.67
CA GLN A 107 11.84 55.77 10.19
C GLN A 107 12.80 56.46 9.22
N ASN A 108 12.68 56.21 7.92
CA ASN A 108 13.64 56.67 6.90
C ASN A 108 13.28 58.03 6.29
N ASP A 109 12.00 58.37 6.16
CA ASP A 109 11.54 59.61 5.52
C ASP A 109 10.22 60.11 6.14
N THR A 110 10.34 61.08 7.06
CA THR A 110 9.19 61.69 7.74
C THR A 110 8.26 62.43 6.78
N LEU A 111 8.77 63.01 5.68
CA LEU A 111 7.92 63.70 4.71
C LEU A 111 7.06 62.70 3.95
N ARG A 112 7.65 61.58 3.52
CA ARG A 112 6.90 60.47 2.91
C ARG A 112 5.91 59.83 3.85
N SER A 113 6.25 59.71 5.13
CA SER A 113 5.34 59.18 6.14
C SER A 113 4.05 59.98 6.25
N ASN A 114 4.09 61.31 6.09
CA ASN A 114 2.91 62.18 6.18
C ASN A 114 1.92 61.98 5.03
N VAL A 115 2.40 61.47 3.89
CA VAL A 115 1.59 61.20 2.69
C VAL A 115 1.34 59.70 2.49
N THR A 116 1.57 58.89 3.53
CA THR A 116 1.36 57.44 3.50
C THR A 116 0.10 57.06 4.28
N VAL A 117 -0.78 56.31 3.64
CA VAL A 117 -2.00 55.77 4.21
C VAL A 117 -1.94 54.26 4.20
N ARG A 118 -2.16 53.61 5.34
CA ARG A 118 -2.30 52.15 5.41
C ARG A 118 -3.70 51.75 5.88
N ILE A 119 -4.35 50.88 5.11
CA ILE A 119 -5.60 50.21 5.48
C ILE A 119 -5.23 48.80 5.96
N SER A 120 -5.35 48.59 7.27
CA SER A 120 -5.12 47.29 7.89
C SER A 120 -6.23 46.32 7.52
N ARG A 121 -5.91 45.02 7.52
CA ARG A 121 -6.90 43.94 7.39
C ARG A 121 -7.99 43.99 8.47
N THR A 122 -7.70 44.59 9.62
CA THR A 122 -8.65 44.75 10.74
C THR A 122 -9.53 46.00 10.61
N GLU A 123 -9.21 46.90 9.67
CA GLU A 123 -9.98 48.10 9.38
C GLU A 123 -11.08 47.74 8.38
N LEU A 124 -12.23 47.26 8.90
CA LEU A 124 -13.37 46.78 8.10
C LEU A 124 -14.50 47.81 7.95
N ASP A 125 -14.47 48.89 8.74
CA ASP A 125 -15.51 49.92 8.70
C ASP A 125 -15.26 50.91 7.56
N VAL A 126 -15.99 50.72 6.46
CA VAL A 126 -15.86 51.55 5.26
C VAL A 126 -16.16 53.03 5.51
N PHE A 127 -17.02 53.36 6.49
CA PHE A 127 -17.28 54.76 6.83
C PHE A 127 -16.02 55.42 7.40
N GLN A 128 -15.31 54.73 8.30
CA GLN A 128 -14.07 55.23 8.89
C GLN A 128 -12.96 55.39 7.84
N ILE A 129 -12.85 54.42 6.93
CA ILE A 129 -11.86 54.48 5.84
C ILE A 129 -12.12 55.69 4.93
N VAL A 130 -13.38 55.88 4.50
CA VAL A 130 -13.75 57.03 3.65
C VAL A 130 -13.56 58.35 4.40
N GLN A 131 -13.92 58.40 5.69
CA GLN A 131 -13.72 59.59 6.53
C GLN A 131 -12.23 59.96 6.63
N ARG A 132 -11.34 58.97 6.74
CA ARG A 132 -9.89 59.20 6.76
C ARG A 132 -9.38 59.79 5.45
N PHE A 133 -9.87 59.30 4.31
CA PHE A 133 -9.53 59.89 3.02
C PHE A 133 -10.09 61.30 2.85
N GLN A 134 -11.32 61.54 3.30
CA GLN A 134 -11.90 62.89 3.28
C GLN A 134 -11.06 63.86 4.09
N GLN A 135 -10.68 63.53 5.33
CA GLN A 135 -9.84 64.39 6.17
C GLN A 135 -8.49 64.75 5.54
N MET A 136 -7.94 63.88 4.70
CA MET A 136 -6.72 64.17 3.93
C MET A 136 -6.98 65.07 2.72
N TYR A 137 -8.15 64.94 2.11
CA TYR A 137 -8.53 65.74 0.94
C TYR A 137 -9.00 67.14 1.33
N THR A 138 -9.95 67.22 2.27
CA THR A 138 -10.60 68.42 2.79
C THR A 138 -10.41 68.49 4.31
N GLU A 139 -10.34 69.70 4.88
CA GLU A 139 -10.33 69.88 6.35
C GLU A 139 -11.69 69.57 7.00
N HIS A 140 -12.64 68.98 6.27
CA HIS A 140 -14.00 68.75 6.69
C HIS A 140 -14.20 67.26 7.03
N SER A 141 -14.76 66.99 8.20
CA SER A 141 -15.30 65.67 8.54
C SER A 141 -16.74 65.55 8.07
N PHE A 142 -17.22 64.32 7.88
CA PHE A 142 -18.65 64.03 7.74
C PHE A 142 -19.49 64.71 8.83
N GLU A 143 -20.69 65.13 8.46
CA GLU A 143 -21.67 65.71 9.38
C GLU A 143 -22.06 64.71 10.47
N LEU A 144 -22.34 65.24 11.66
CA LEU A 144 -22.74 64.44 12.82
C LEU A 144 -24.05 63.66 12.56
N THR A 145 -24.90 64.20 11.69
CA THR A 145 -26.13 63.57 11.16
C THR A 145 -25.81 62.32 10.33
N THR A 146 -24.79 62.35 9.49
CA THR A 146 -24.34 61.22 8.66
C THR A 146 -23.78 60.10 9.53
N GLN A 147 -22.97 60.44 10.53
CA GLN A 147 -22.44 59.46 11.49
C GLN A 147 -23.57 58.77 12.29
N GLN A 148 -24.55 59.54 12.77
CA GLN A 148 -25.73 58.97 13.43
C GLN A 148 -26.52 58.05 12.50
N ARG A 149 -26.67 58.44 11.23
CA ARG A 149 -27.35 57.61 10.23
C ARG A 149 -26.61 56.31 9.96
N TRP A 150 -25.28 56.34 9.86
CA TRP A 150 -24.44 55.13 9.73
C TRP A 150 -24.70 54.15 10.88
N GLU A 151 -24.64 54.62 12.13
CA GLU A 151 -24.88 53.79 13.31
C GLU A 151 -26.30 53.22 13.35
N ILE A 152 -27.32 54.01 13.00
CA ILE A 152 -28.73 53.55 12.93
C ILE A 152 -28.89 52.47 11.86
N CYS A 153 -28.30 52.67 10.67
CA CYS A 153 -28.36 51.72 9.58
C CYS A 153 -27.65 50.41 9.93
N ARG A 154 -26.54 50.47 10.68
CA ARG A 154 -25.83 49.28 11.19
C ARG A 154 -26.72 48.44 12.13
N GLN A 155 -27.56 49.10 12.93
CA GLN A 155 -28.53 48.44 13.81
C GLN A 155 -29.80 47.95 13.08
N LYS A 156 -30.08 48.46 11.88
CA LYS A 156 -31.30 48.17 11.11
C LYS A 156 -31.00 47.81 9.64
N PRO A 157 -30.26 46.72 9.38
CA PRO A 157 -29.82 46.34 8.04
C PRO A 157 -30.97 46.12 7.06
N ARG A 158 -32.11 45.56 7.51
CA ARG A 158 -33.32 45.41 6.68
C ARG A 158 -33.89 46.73 6.19
N THR A 159 -33.85 47.78 7.01
CA THR A 159 -34.30 49.12 6.61
C THR A 159 -33.36 49.71 5.58
N LEU A 160 -32.05 49.56 5.77
CA LEU A 160 -31.06 49.99 4.79
C LEU A 160 -31.25 49.25 3.46
N ALA A 161 -31.37 47.93 3.47
CA ALA A 161 -31.60 47.11 2.26
C ALA A 161 -32.84 47.58 1.49
N LYS A 162 -33.95 47.87 2.19
CA LYS A 162 -35.17 48.42 1.57
C LYS A 162 -34.91 49.75 0.87
N ILE A 163 -34.22 50.69 1.54
CA ILE A 163 -33.89 52.01 0.99
C ILE A 163 -32.99 51.85 -0.25
N LEU A 164 -31.93 51.05 -0.15
CA LEU A 164 -31.00 50.82 -1.25
C LEU A 164 -31.71 50.21 -2.46
N VAL A 165 -32.41 49.10 -2.27
CA VAL A 165 -33.05 48.34 -3.35
C VAL A 165 -34.19 49.13 -3.98
N LEU A 166 -35.11 49.70 -3.18
CA LEU A 166 -36.26 50.42 -3.72
C LEU A 166 -35.81 51.63 -4.54
N THR A 167 -34.95 52.48 -3.97
CA THR A 167 -34.48 53.69 -4.65
C THR A 167 -33.62 53.36 -5.87
N ALA A 168 -32.88 52.26 -5.87
CA ALA A 168 -32.15 51.83 -7.06
C ALA A 168 -33.09 51.33 -8.17
N LEU A 169 -34.11 50.54 -7.83
CA LEU A 169 -35.06 50.00 -8.81
C LEU A 169 -35.99 51.09 -9.38
N GLU A 170 -36.48 52.02 -8.57
CA GLU A 170 -37.29 53.17 -9.03
C GLU A 170 -36.53 54.06 -10.03
N ARG A 171 -35.20 54.08 -9.97
CA ARG A 171 -34.35 54.81 -10.92
C ARG A 171 -34.09 54.04 -12.23
N LEU A 172 -34.35 52.74 -12.26
CA LEU A 172 -34.00 51.83 -13.36
C LEU A 172 -35.20 51.31 -14.14
N LEU A 173 -36.35 51.19 -13.48
CA LEU A 173 -37.55 50.60 -14.03
C LEU A 173 -38.69 51.59 -13.98
N ASP A 174 -39.43 51.69 -15.08
CA ASP A 174 -40.58 52.57 -15.20
C ASP A 174 -41.89 51.91 -14.72
N SER A 175 -41.88 50.59 -14.47
CA SER A 175 -43.07 49.80 -14.12
C SER A 175 -43.02 49.24 -12.70
N ASP A 176 -44.04 49.56 -11.90
CA ASP A 176 -44.23 49.00 -10.56
C ASP A 176 -44.35 47.46 -10.57
N GLU A 177 -44.90 46.87 -11.63
CA GLU A 177 -44.99 45.41 -11.77
C GLU A 177 -43.59 44.79 -11.87
N GLN A 178 -42.68 45.42 -12.63
CA GLN A 178 -41.29 44.99 -12.78
C GLN A 178 -40.51 45.15 -11.48
N ILE A 179 -40.71 46.27 -10.77
CA ILE A 179 -40.08 46.50 -9.47
C ILE A 179 -40.54 45.43 -8.47
N ASN A 180 -41.85 45.23 -8.32
CA ASN A 180 -42.42 44.29 -7.36
C ASN A 180 -42.02 42.83 -7.63
N ALA A 181 -41.78 42.46 -8.90
CA ALA A 181 -41.39 41.11 -9.30
C ALA A 181 -40.03 40.65 -8.71
N ILE A 182 -39.11 41.57 -8.42
CA ILE A 182 -37.75 41.25 -7.90
C ILE A 182 -37.43 41.91 -6.56
N TYR A 183 -38.19 42.92 -6.15
CA TYR A 183 -37.93 43.72 -4.95
C TYR A 183 -37.73 42.88 -3.69
N TYR A 184 -38.65 41.96 -3.37
CA TYR A 184 -38.58 41.16 -2.14
C TYR A 184 -37.36 40.22 -2.12
N GLN A 185 -37.05 39.57 -3.24
CA GLN A 185 -35.90 38.68 -3.35
C GLN A 185 -34.57 39.45 -3.23
N LEU A 186 -34.48 40.62 -3.87
CA LEU A 186 -33.29 41.48 -3.77
C LEU A 186 -33.10 42.05 -2.36
N ILE A 187 -34.18 42.43 -1.66
CA ILE A 187 -34.07 42.89 -0.27
C ILE A 187 -33.51 41.80 0.62
N ASP A 188 -34.08 40.60 0.58
CA ASP A 188 -33.66 39.53 1.48
C ASP A 188 -32.20 39.15 1.21
N LEU A 189 -31.77 39.17 -0.05
CA LEU A 189 -30.38 38.98 -0.46
C LEU A 189 -29.45 40.09 0.05
N VAL A 190 -29.75 41.36 -0.27
CA VAL A 190 -28.92 42.51 0.13
C VAL A 190 -28.88 42.66 1.65
N GLN A 191 -29.99 42.39 2.33
CA GLN A 191 -30.07 42.37 3.78
C GLN A 191 -29.11 41.33 4.36
N THR A 192 -29.15 40.09 3.87
CA THR A 192 -28.28 39.00 4.37
C THR A 192 -26.80 39.37 4.23
N ASN A 193 -26.42 39.96 3.09
CA ASN A 193 -25.04 40.38 2.86
C ASN A 193 -24.63 41.59 3.73
N LEU A 194 -25.53 42.57 3.92
CA LEU A 194 -25.30 43.69 4.84
C LEU A 194 -25.14 43.24 6.29
N GLU A 195 -25.96 42.28 6.73
CA GLU A 195 -25.83 41.66 8.05
C GLU A 195 -24.47 40.98 8.22
N GLY A 196 -24.01 40.25 7.19
CA GLY A 196 -22.65 39.69 7.15
C GLY A 196 -21.56 40.75 7.26
N CYS A 197 -21.64 41.83 6.48
CA CYS A 197 -20.70 42.95 6.54
C CYS A 197 -20.65 43.60 7.93
N PHE A 198 -21.80 43.91 8.52
CA PHE A 198 -21.86 44.59 9.82
C PHE A 198 -21.47 43.69 10.98
N ALA A 199 -21.76 42.38 10.88
CA ALA A 199 -21.27 41.39 11.83
C ALA A 199 -19.73 41.32 11.80
N ALA A 200 -19.11 41.33 10.62
CA ALA A 200 -17.66 41.33 10.47
C ALA A 200 -16.99 42.56 11.10
N ILE A 201 -17.61 43.75 11.01
CA ILE A 201 -17.13 44.98 11.67
C ILE A 201 -17.18 44.85 13.20
N THR A 202 -18.24 44.25 13.75
CA THR A 202 -18.48 44.18 15.20
C THR A 202 -17.67 43.07 15.87
N GLN A 203 -17.50 41.94 15.19
CA GLN A 203 -16.71 40.80 15.61
C GLN A 203 -15.81 40.36 14.46
N PRO A 204 -14.64 41.01 14.29
CA PRO A 204 -13.68 40.59 13.29
C PRO A 204 -13.14 39.20 13.68
N SER A 205 -13.74 38.14 13.16
CA SER A 205 -13.21 36.80 13.32
C SER A 205 -12.07 36.57 12.32
N ASP A 206 -11.06 35.80 12.72
CA ASP A 206 -9.96 35.41 11.82
C ASP A 206 -10.43 34.56 10.62
N GLU A 207 -11.68 34.07 10.66
CA GLU A 207 -12.32 33.17 9.70
C GLU A 207 -13.29 33.86 8.73
N VAL A 208 -13.37 35.21 8.70
CA VAL A 208 -14.11 35.93 7.65
C VAL A 208 -13.35 35.76 6.32
N GLY A 209 -13.47 34.59 5.70
CA GLY A 209 -12.81 34.20 4.46
C GLY A 209 -13.66 34.41 3.21
N GLN A 210 -14.93 34.76 3.38
CA GLN A 210 -15.85 35.02 2.27
C GLN A 210 -15.78 36.49 1.86
N PHE A 211 -15.55 36.71 0.57
CA PHE A 211 -15.74 38.00 -0.06
C PHE A 211 -17.22 38.38 0.01
N ILE A 212 -17.54 39.52 0.64
CA ILE A 212 -18.93 39.96 0.82
C ILE A 212 -19.21 41.14 -0.12
N GLU A 213 -19.93 40.87 -1.21
CA GLU A 213 -20.56 41.90 -2.05
C GLU A 213 -22.00 42.15 -1.59
N LEU A 214 -22.60 43.29 -1.96
CA LEU A 214 -24.03 43.52 -1.71
C LEU A 214 -24.90 42.45 -2.39
N PHE A 215 -24.52 42.03 -3.60
CA PHE A 215 -25.05 40.88 -4.34
C PHE A 215 -24.10 40.55 -5.49
N SER A 216 -24.04 39.28 -5.90
CA SER A 216 -23.21 38.84 -7.02
C SER A 216 -24.00 38.74 -8.34
N ARG A 217 -23.29 38.57 -9.45
CA ARG A 217 -23.89 38.40 -10.79
C ARG A 217 -24.73 37.13 -10.89
N GLU A 218 -24.31 36.07 -10.20
CA GLU A 218 -25.06 34.82 -10.08
C GLU A 218 -26.36 35.03 -9.32
N ASN A 219 -26.32 35.77 -8.21
CA ASN A 219 -27.51 36.06 -7.43
C ASN A 219 -28.54 36.85 -8.24
N LEU A 220 -28.11 37.86 -9.01
CA LEU A 220 -29.03 38.59 -9.88
C LEU A 220 -29.61 37.69 -10.97
N TRP A 221 -28.80 36.82 -11.58
CA TRP A 221 -29.30 35.88 -12.59
C TRP A 221 -30.36 34.94 -12.02
N GLU A 222 -30.19 34.45 -10.80
CA GLU A 222 -31.17 33.62 -10.11
C GLU A 222 -32.47 34.39 -9.82
N VAL A 223 -32.36 35.62 -9.32
CA VAL A 223 -33.52 36.50 -9.06
C VAL A 223 -34.30 36.78 -10.36
N LEU A 224 -33.60 37.10 -11.45
CA LEU A 224 -34.22 37.34 -12.76
C LEU A 224 -34.87 36.07 -13.32
N LYS A 225 -34.22 34.91 -13.16
CA LYS A 225 -34.79 33.62 -13.60
C LYS A 225 -36.07 33.24 -12.84
N ASN A 226 -36.15 33.60 -11.56
CA ASN A 226 -37.30 33.32 -10.71
C ASN A 226 -38.41 34.38 -10.84
N SER A 227 -38.19 35.44 -11.61
CA SER A 227 -39.19 36.47 -11.84
C SER A 227 -40.28 36.00 -12.80
N VAL A 228 -41.53 36.41 -12.54
CA VAL A 228 -42.72 35.99 -13.31
C VAL A 228 -42.80 36.72 -14.66
N ILE A 229 -42.11 37.85 -14.80
CA ILE A 229 -42.10 38.70 -15.99
C ILE A 229 -40.65 39.03 -16.39
N PRO A 230 -40.35 39.24 -17.68
CA PRO A 230 -39.02 39.63 -18.11
C PRO A 230 -38.68 41.04 -17.63
N ILE A 231 -37.50 41.20 -17.01
CA ILE A 231 -37.03 42.47 -16.45
C ILE A 231 -35.73 42.88 -17.18
N PRO A 232 -35.69 44.07 -17.80
CA PRO A 232 -34.56 44.52 -18.63
C PRO A 232 -33.45 45.17 -17.80
N ILE A 233 -32.89 44.46 -16.81
CA ILE A 233 -31.79 44.95 -15.98
C ILE A 233 -30.56 44.07 -16.16
N ASP A 234 -29.40 44.70 -16.35
CA ASP A 234 -28.09 44.05 -16.24
C ASP A 234 -27.43 44.30 -14.87
N TYR A 235 -26.45 43.45 -14.56
CA TYR A 235 -25.75 43.45 -13.28
C TYR A 235 -25.00 44.76 -12.97
N GLU A 236 -24.23 45.28 -13.92
CA GLU A 236 -23.38 46.45 -13.67
C GLU A 236 -24.23 47.71 -13.48
N THR A 237 -25.32 47.84 -14.24
CA THR A 237 -26.27 48.95 -14.10
C THR A 237 -26.95 48.93 -12.73
N LEU A 238 -27.48 47.78 -12.29
CA LEU A 238 -28.10 47.68 -10.95
C LEU A 238 -27.10 47.95 -9.83
N ARG A 239 -25.91 47.36 -9.93
CA ARG A 239 -24.83 47.52 -8.94
C ARG A 239 -24.41 48.98 -8.82
N TYR A 240 -24.21 49.67 -9.94
CA TYR A 240 -23.87 51.09 -9.96
C TYR A 240 -24.92 51.95 -9.25
N HIS A 241 -26.20 51.73 -9.54
CA HIS A 241 -27.29 52.47 -8.90
C HIS A 241 -27.40 52.16 -7.40
N LEU A 242 -27.25 50.90 -6.99
CA LEU A 242 -27.23 50.52 -5.58
C LEU A 242 -26.08 51.18 -4.81
N LEU A 243 -24.86 51.15 -5.36
CA LEU A 243 -23.71 51.81 -4.74
C LEU A 243 -23.83 53.34 -4.75
N LYS A 244 -24.47 53.92 -5.76
CA LYS A 244 -24.78 55.36 -5.79
C LYS A 244 -25.74 55.74 -4.67
N VAL A 245 -26.83 54.99 -4.49
CA VAL A 245 -27.75 55.21 -3.37
C VAL A 245 -27.02 54.99 -2.03
N PHE A 246 -26.17 53.98 -1.92
CA PHE A 246 -25.36 53.75 -0.72
C PHE A 246 -24.51 54.98 -0.37
N ARG A 247 -23.80 55.56 -1.35
CA ARG A 247 -23.00 56.78 -1.13
C ARG A 247 -23.86 57.98 -0.76
N GLU A 248 -24.97 58.20 -1.45
CA GLU A 248 -25.90 59.32 -1.17
C GLU A 248 -26.49 59.23 0.25
N GLN A 249 -26.83 58.01 0.69
CA GLN A 249 -27.47 57.80 1.99
C GLN A 249 -26.49 57.81 3.15
N LEU A 250 -25.28 57.27 2.97
CA LEU A 250 -24.37 56.93 4.08
C LEU A 250 -23.01 57.64 4.04
N LEU A 251 -22.61 58.22 2.91
CA LEU A 251 -21.27 58.79 2.71
C LEU A 251 -21.30 60.20 2.10
N GLU A 252 -22.39 60.96 2.28
CA GLU A 252 -22.55 62.33 1.73
C GLU A 252 -22.24 62.43 0.22
N ASN A 253 -22.60 61.38 -0.54
CA ASN A 253 -22.32 61.26 -1.96
C ASN A 253 -20.82 61.26 -2.33
N THR A 254 -19.94 60.90 -1.37
CA THR A 254 -18.49 60.83 -1.59
C THR A 254 -18.12 59.67 -2.51
N TYR A 255 -17.50 59.99 -3.63
CA TYR A 255 -17.00 59.02 -4.59
C TYR A 255 -15.48 58.82 -4.42
N LEU A 256 -15.08 57.67 -3.86
CA LEU A 256 -13.70 57.36 -3.49
C LEU A 256 -12.67 57.62 -4.60
N PRO A 257 -12.85 57.17 -5.86
CA PRO A 257 -11.89 57.45 -6.94
C PRO A 257 -11.64 58.95 -7.17
N HIS A 258 -12.69 59.78 -7.08
CA HIS A 258 -12.55 61.22 -7.22
C HIS A 258 -11.84 61.84 -6.01
N THR A 259 -12.15 61.39 -4.80
CA THR A 259 -11.45 61.80 -3.58
C THR A 259 -9.95 61.46 -3.65
N LEU A 260 -9.60 60.25 -4.10
CA LEU A 260 -8.20 59.83 -4.25
C LEU A 260 -7.44 60.67 -5.29
N LYS A 261 -8.08 60.99 -6.42
CA LYS A 261 -7.51 61.90 -7.42
C LYS A 261 -7.21 63.27 -6.81
N GLY A 262 -8.16 63.83 -6.09
CA GLY A 262 -8.01 65.14 -5.47
C GLY A 262 -6.93 65.18 -4.38
N ILE A 263 -6.80 64.11 -3.56
CA ILE A 263 -5.71 63.99 -2.58
C ILE A 263 -4.36 64.03 -3.29
N ALA A 264 -4.21 63.29 -4.39
CA ALA A 264 -2.95 63.26 -5.11
C ALA A 264 -2.58 64.61 -5.74
N GLU A 265 -3.55 65.31 -6.34
CA GLU A 265 -3.34 66.65 -6.86
C GLU A 265 -2.86 67.61 -5.76
N ARG A 266 -3.47 67.54 -4.57
CA ARG A 266 -3.09 68.33 -3.40
C ARG A 266 -1.68 67.98 -2.90
N VAL A 267 -1.39 66.70 -2.71
CA VAL A 267 -0.06 66.23 -2.23
C VAL A 267 1.03 66.58 -3.23
N GLN A 268 0.77 66.46 -4.54
CA GLN A 268 1.71 66.85 -5.58
C GLN A 268 1.96 68.37 -5.61
N ALA A 269 0.92 69.17 -5.36
CA ALA A 269 1.02 70.63 -5.31
C ALA A 269 1.73 71.14 -4.04
N GLU A 270 1.42 70.57 -2.87
CA GLU A 270 1.92 71.01 -1.56
C GLU A 270 3.30 70.41 -1.21
N HIS A 271 3.54 69.16 -1.59
CA HIS A 271 4.73 68.40 -1.15
C HIS A 271 5.63 67.94 -2.31
N HIS A 272 5.20 68.09 -3.57
CA HIS A 272 5.92 67.57 -4.75
C HIS A 272 6.23 66.07 -4.65
N GLN A 273 5.33 65.32 -4.03
CA GLN A 273 5.47 63.89 -3.77
C GLN A 273 4.27 63.11 -4.32
N ARG A 274 4.49 61.81 -4.52
CA ARG A 274 3.44 60.84 -4.79
C ARG A 274 2.90 60.31 -3.46
N PRO A 275 1.58 60.34 -3.22
CA PRO A 275 1.00 59.74 -2.03
C PRO A 275 1.09 58.21 -2.10
N ILE A 276 1.23 57.57 -0.93
CA ILE A 276 1.44 56.12 -0.81
C ILE A 276 0.20 55.50 -0.17
N LEU A 277 -0.33 54.43 -0.78
CA LEU A 277 -1.47 53.69 -0.26
C LEU A 277 -1.09 52.22 -0.07
N LEU A 278 -1.13 51.74 1.18
CA LEU A 278 -0.87 50.35 1.55
C LEU A 278 -2.20 49.69 1.97
N ILE A 279 -2.58 48.59 1.35
CA ILE A 279 -3.82 47.87 1.68
C ILE A 279 -3.48 46.40 1.93
N ASP A 280 -3.64 45.93 3.17
CA ASP A 280 -3.27 44.56 3.57
C ASP A 280 -4.02 43.48 2.79
N ASP A 281 -5.32 43.67 2.65
CA ASP A 281 -6.21 42.81 1.88
C ASP A 281 -7.40 43.64 1.40
N LEU A 282 -7.44 43.92 0.09
CA LEU A 282 -8.47 44.77 -0.52
C LEU A 282 -9.87 44.18 -0.35
N VAL A 283 -9.96 42.86 -0.45
CA VAL A 283 -11.21 42.08 -0.50
C VAL A 283 -11.90 42.08 0.86
N GLN A 284 -11.11 42.13 1.94
CA GLN A 284 -11.61 42.17 3.30
C GLN A 284 -11.86 43.59 3.79
N SER A 285 -10.90 44.50 3.59
CA SER A 285 -10.91 45.82 4.22
C SER A 285 -11.88 46.81 3.56
N ILE A 286 -12.12 46.69 2.25
CA ILE A 286 -13.02 47.58 1.49
C ILE A 286 -13.92 46.76 0.56
N ASN A 287 -14.48 45.68 1.08
CA ASN A 287 -15.24 44.67 0.34
C ASN A 287 -16.24 45.22 -0.70
N ILE A 288 -17.13 46.15 -0.31
CA ILE A 288 -18.21 46.70 -1.15
C ILE A 288 -17.66 47.51 -2.34
N PHE A 289 -16.50 48.16 -2.19
CA PHE A 289 -15.88 48.98 -3.25
C PHE A 289 -14.61 48.35 -3.84
N ALA A 290 -14.23 47.14 -3.39
CA ALA A 290 -12.96 46.50 -3.73
C ALA A 290 -12.74 46.44 -5.24
N THR A 291 -13.76 46.00 -5.98
CA THR A 291 -13.73 45.89 -7.44
C THR A 291 -13.60 47.23 -8.15
N ASP A 292 -14.24 48.28 -7.65
CA ASP A 292 -14.25 49.60 -8.29
C ASP A 292 -12.95 50.35 -8.01
N LEU A 293 -12.39 50.16 -6.81
CA LEU A 293 -11.07 50.67 -6.47
C LEU A 293 -9.97 49.95 -7.24
N LEU A 294 -10.05 48.61 -7.34
CA LEU A 294 -9.10 47.84 -8.12
C LEU A 294 -9.11 48.26 -9.59
N ASP A 295 -10.30 48.48 -10.16
CA ASP A 295 -10.45 49.00 -11.52
C ASP A 295 -9.82 50.40 -11.64
N TYR A 296 -10.08 51.32 -10.70
CA TYR A 296 -9.45 52.65 -10.66
C TYR A 296 -7.92 52.58 -10.55
N PHE A 297 -7.38 51.67 -9.75
CA PHE A 297 -5.93 51.50 -9.59
C PHE A 297 -5.27 51.08 -10.91
N ILE A 298 -5.95 50.25 -11.72
CA ILE A 298 -5.39 49.66 -12.94
C ILE A 298 -5.75 50.40 -14.25
N THR A 299 -6.85 51.16 -14.32
CA THR A 299 -7.37 51.70 -15.60
C THR A 299 -7.04 53.17 -15.92
N LEU A 300 -6.21 53.90 -15.15
CA LEU A 300 -6.06 55.36 -15.33
C LEU A 300 -4.61 55.90 -15.39
N GLU A 301 -4.39 56.88 -16.28
CA GLU A 301 -3.23 57.79 -16.32
C GLU A 301 -3.30 58.90 -15.25
N GLU A 302 -4.37 58.95 -14.46
CA GLU A 302 -4.63 60.01 -13.49
C GLU A 302 -4.55 59.48 -12.06
N GLY A 303 -3.92 60.24 -11.16
CA GLY A 303 -3.88 59.95 -9.72
C GLY A 303 -2.48 59.90 -9.11
N CYS A 304 -1.41 59.61 -9.86
CA CYS A 304 -0.02 59.66 -9.35
C CYS A 304 0.25 58.95 -8.00
N TRP A 305 -0.51 57.91 -7.64
CA TRP A 305 -0.33 57.16 -6.40
C TRP A 305 0.76 56.10 -6.53
N ASP A 306 1.40 55.77 -5.41
CA ASP A 306 2.16 54.53 -5.22
C ASP A 306 1.33 53.58 -4.34
N ILE A 307 0.79 52.52 -4.93
CA ILE A 307 -0.21 51.65 -4.30
C ILE A 307 0.40 50.26 -4.11
N VAL A 308 0.41 49.76 -2.88
CA VAL A 308 0.72 48.36 -2.59
C VAL A 308 -0.53 47.70 -2.07
N VAL A 309 -1.09 46.77 -2.85
CA VAL A 309 -2.39 46.16 -2.58
C VAL A 309 -2.27 44.65 -2.44
N GLY A 310 -2.65 44.15 -1.27
CA GLY A 310 -2.78 42.73 -1.00
C GLY A 310 -4.06 42.15 -1.57
N ILE A 311 -3.92 41.02 -2.26
CA ILE A 311 -5.03 40.26 -2.83
C ILE A 311 -4.93 38.81 -2.36
N THR A 312 -6.06 38.26 -1.91
CA THR A 312 -6.23 36.84 -1.63
C THR A 312 -7.03 36.19 -2.78
N PRO A 313 -6.38 35.52 -3.76
CA PRO A 313 -7.02 35.10 -5.02
C PRO A 313 -8.26 34.24 -4.83
N ALA A 314 -8.17 33.24 -3.96
CA ALA A 314 -9.29 32.33 -3.68
C ALA A 314 -10.55 33.04 -3.17
N SER A 315 -10.44 34.21 -2.53
CA SER A 315 -11.60 34.98 -2.09
C SER A 315 -12.28 35.73 -3.26
N LEU A 316 -11.51 36.20 -4.25
CA LEU A 316 -12.05 36.86 -5.45
C LEU A 316 -12.62 35.86 -6.46
N GLU A 317 -11.98 34.68 -6.60
CA GLU A 317 -12.45 33.61 -7.48
C GLU A 317 -13.84 33.07 -7.12
N ALA A 318 -14.32 33.35 -5.90
CA ALA A 318 -15.66 32.96 -5.44
C ALA A 318 -16.81 33.64 -6.24
N THR A 319 -16.54 34.73 -6.97
CA THR A 319 -17.53 35.44 -7.80
C THR A 319 -17.05 35.52 -9.24
N LYS A 320 -17.97 35.46 -10.24
CA LYS A 320 -17.56 35.62 -11.65
C LYS A 320 -16.87 36.96 -11.91
N ARG A 321 -17.33 38.05 -11.29
CA ARG A 321 -16.73 39.38 -11.45
C ARG A 321 -15.35 39.47 -10.83
N GLY A 322 -15.16 38.91 -9.64
CA GLY A 322 -13.83 38.82 -9.02
C GLY A 322 -12.86 38.01 -9.87
N LYS A 323 -13.33 36.90 -10.47
CA LYS A 323 -12.55 36.13 -11.45
C LYS A 323 -12.21 36.93 -12.71
N GLU A 324 -13.19 37.62 -13.31
CA GLU A 324 -12.95 38.50 -14.47
C GLU A 324 -11.92 39.60 -14.15
N LEU A 325 -11.92 40.16 -12.94
CA LEU A 325 -10.93 41.14 -12.50
C LEU A 325 -9.53 40.54 -12.31
N LEU A 326 -9.43 39.35 -11.71
CA LEU A 326 -8.17 38.63 -11.59
C LEU A 326 -7.60 38.29 -12.97
N ASP A 327 -8.44 37.82 -13.88
CA ASP A 327 -8.09 37.56 -15.28
C ASP A 327 -7.58 38.85 -15.94
N ARG A 328 -8.30 39.97 -15.79
CA ARG A 328 -7.85 41.28 -16.30
C ARG A 328 -6.49 41.68 -15.75
N ILE A 329 -6.23 41.53 -14.45
CA ILE A 329 -4.92 41.83 -13.85
C ILE A 329 -3.86 40.90 -14.43
N ASN A 330 -4.17 39.61 -14.56
CA ASN A 330 -3.27 38.63 -15.17
C ASN A 330 -2.92 39.01 -16.61
N PHE A 331 -3.87 39.54 -17.40
CA PHE A 331 -3.65 39.99 -18.78
C PHE A 331 -3.15 41.44 -18.91
N LEU A 332 -3.13 42.23 -17.82
CA LEU A 332 -2.43 43.51 -17.75
C LEU A 332 -0.92 43.25 -17.70
N ASP A 333 -0.40 42.79 -18.83
CA ASP A 333 0.99 42.55 -19.05
C ASP A 333 1.58 43.78 -19.75
N THR A 334 2.31 44.58 -18.98
CA THR A 334 3.40 45.44 -19.46
C THR A 334 3.07 46.41 -20.60
N ILE A 335 1.93 47.09 -20.58
CA ILE A 335 1.77 48.21 -21.53
C ILE A 335 2.60 49.43 -21.09
N ASP A 336 2.92 49.63 -19.79
CA ASP A 336 3.65 50.85 -19.34
C ASP A 336 4.48 50.75 -18.02
N ASP A 337 5.02 49.61 -17.58
CA ASP A 337 5.80 49.49 -16.31
C ASP A 337 5.06 49.95 -15.02
N ARG A 338 3.73 50.14 -15.08
CA ARG A 338 2.91 50.70 -13.97
C ARG A 338 2.38 49.67 -12.98
N VAL A 339 2.27 48.39 -13.38
CA VAL A 339 1.72 47.33 -12.53
C VAL A 339 2.76 46.23 -12.35
N GLU A 340 3.18 46.00 -11.10
CA GLU A 340 4.07 44.91 -10.72
C GLU A 340 3.31 43.85 -9.93
N LYS A 341 3.40 42.60 -10.37
CA LYS A 341 2.77 41.44 -9.72
C LYS A 341 3.83 40.72 -8.88
N LEU A 342 3.53 40.53 -7.60
CA LEU A 342 4.47 40.02 -6.59
C LEU A 342 3.78 38.92 -5.76
N TRP A 343 4.38 37.73 -5.70
CA TRP A 343 3.82 36.55 -5.02
C TRP A 343 4.58 36.25 -3.72
N LEU A 344 3.83 36.12 -2.64
CA LEU A 344 4.28 35.67 -1.30
C LEU A 344 4.10 34.17 -1.07
N SER A 345 3.18 33.59 -1.83
CA SER A 345 2.86 32.17 -1.84
C SER A 345 2.37 31.78 -3.22
N ASP A 346 2.30 30.49 -3.48
CA ASP A 346 1.47 29.98 -4.56
C ASP A 346 -0.03 30.30 -4.31
N GLU A 347 -0.85 30.12 -5.35
CA GLU A 347 -2.29 30.41 -5.33
C GLU A 347 -3.03 29.63 -4.22
N TYR A 348 -2.55 28.44 -3.91
CA TYR A 348 -3.11 27.53 -2.91
C TYR A 348 -2.50 27.69 -1.52
N GLY A 349 -1.44 28.49 -1.37
CA GLY A 349 -0.75 28.73 -0.10
C GLY A 349 0.06 27.54 0.45
N LEU A 350 0.35 26.54 -0.38
CA LEU A 350 1.17 25.36 -0.03
C LEU A 350 2.66 25.71 0.06
N TYR A 351 3.09 26.75 -0.64
CA TYR A 351 4.46 27.22 -0.68
C TYR A 351 4.54 28.66 -0.17
N SER A 352 5.58 28.98 0.62
CA SER A 352 5.92 30.36 0.97
C SER A 352 7.19 30.74 0.22
N SER A 353 7.20 31.92 -0.38
CA SER A 353 8.36 32.46 -1.12
C SER A 353 9.55 32.82 -0.24
N PHE A 354 9.38 32.87 1.09
CA PHE A 354 10.41 33.34 2.02
C PHE A 354 10.67 32.41 3.21
N LEU A 355 9.75 31.52 3.58
CA LEU A 355 9.94 30.55 4.66
C LEU A 355 9.92 29.12 4.10
N ASP A 356 11.04 28.42 4.26
CA ASP A 356 11.21 27.03 3.87
C ASP A 356 11.98 26.26 4.95
N GLU A 357 12.27 24.99 4.67
CA GLU A 357 12.96 24.13 5.63
C GLU A 357 14.40 24.62 5.93
N THR A 358 15.05 25.26 4.95
CA THR A 358 16.45 25.70 5.09
C THR A 358 16.60 26.88 6.04
N ASN A 359 15.58 27.73 6.13
CA ASN A 359 15.63 28.97 6.91
C ASN A 359 14.61 29.05 8.07
N CYS A 360 13.83 27.99 8.30
CA CYS A 360 12.87 27.93 9.41
C CYS A 360 13.54 28.10 10.80
N ILE A 361 14.79 27.70 10.93
CA ILE A 361 15.59 27.84 12.15
C ILE A 361 15.87 29.31 12.43
N ASP A 362 16.35 30.05 11.43
CA ASP A 362 16.64 31.48 11.53
C ASP A 362 15.37 32.29 11.83
N TYR A 363 14.26 31.89 11.21
CA TYR A 363 12.94 32.45 11.50
C TYR A 363 12.55 32.24 12.97
N ALA A 364 12.62 31.00 13.47
CA ALA A 364 12.28 30.69 14.85
C ALA A 364 13.19 31.43 15.85
N ARG A 365 14.49 31.56 15.53
CA ARG A 365 15.48 32.26 16.36
C ARG A 365 15.03 33.68 16.71
N LEU A 366 14.59 34.47 15.73
CA LEU A 366 14.12 35.84 15.97
C LEU A 366 12.98 35.91 17.00
N TYR A 367 12.01 35.01 16.91
CA TYR A 367 10.88 34.96 17.84
C TYR A 367 11.28 34.45 19.22
N LEU A 368 12.08 33.38 19.29
CA LEU A 368 12.54 32.79 20.54
C LEU A 368 13.43 33.77 21.33
N SER A 369 14.28 34.53 20.65
CA SER A 369 15.14 35.54 21.26
C SER A 369 14.34 36.70 21.85
N GLU A 370 13.34 37.23 21.14
CA GLU A 370 12.46 38.25 21.71
C GLU A 370 11.59 37.68 22.83
N TYR A 371 11.11 36.43 22.73
CA TYR A 371 10.34 35.75 23.77
C TYR A 371 11.11 35.71 25.10
N LYS A 372 12.37 35.29 25.05
CA LYS A 372 13.26 35.26 26.23
C LYS A 372 13.52 36.66 26.79
N ARG A 373 13.68 37.66 25.91
CA ARG A 373 13.89 39.07 26.28
C ARG A 373 12.69 39.66 27.03
N GLN A 374 11.46 39.37 26.59
CA GLN A 374 10.23 39.84 27.25
C GLN A 374 9.98 39.16 28.60
N ASN A 375 10.50 37.95 28.81
CA ASN A 375 10.48 37.27 30.10
C ASN A 375 11.56 37.78 31.09
N HIS A 376 12.29 38.85 30.74
CA HIS A 376 13.32 39.48 31.59
C HIS A 376 14.45 38.55 32.06
N GLN A 377 14.78 37.52 31.28
CA GLN A 377 15.82 36.54 31.61
C GLN A 377 16.92 36.58 30.54
N SER A 378 18.18 36.74 30.96
CA SER A 378 19.34 36.70 30.06
C SER A 378 19.71 35.25 29.77
N CYS A 379 19.57 34.80 28.51
CA CYS A 379 20.05 33.49 28.06
C CYS A 379 21.53 33.55 27.65
N ASP A 380 22.37 34.10 28.52
CA ASP A 380 23.82 34.17 28.38
C ASP A 380 24.52 33.38 29.49
N THR A 381 25.85 33.49 29.59
CA THR A 381 26.67 32.82 30.62
C THR A 381 26.26 33.13 32.08
N SER A 382 25.41 34.13 32.33
CA SER A 382 24.85 34.39 33.67
C SER A 382 23.68 33.48 34.04
N CYS A 383 23.07 32.79 33.07
CA CYS A 383 21.97 31.85 33.31
C CYS A 383 22.50 30.52 33.91
N PRO A 384 21.88 30.00 34.98
CA PRO A 384 22.34 28.77 35.65
C PRO A 384 22.23 27.50 34.79
N ILE A 385 21.46 27.55 33.69
CA ILE A 385 21.21 26.42 32.78
C ILE A 385 21.81 26.71 31.39
N PHE A 386 22.64 27.75 31.27
CA PHE A 386 23.26 28.13 30.00
C PHE A 386 24.04 26.98 29.36
N ASP A 387 24.92 26.33 30.11
CA ASP A 387 25.74 25.21 29.62
C ASP A 387 24.87 24.05 29.10
N GLN A 388 23.74 23.77 29.76
CA GLN A 388 22.79 22.73 29.32
C GLN A 388 22.15 23.09 27.98
N CYS A 389 21.68 24.34 27.85
CA CYS A 389 21.07 24.83 26.62
C CYS A 389 22.06 24.99 25.47
N GLN A 390 23.31 25.38 25.76
CA GLN A 390 24.36 25.52 24.75
C GLN A 390 24.76 24.18 24.14
N ASN A 391 24.80 23.13 24.95
CA ASN A 391 25.09 21.78 24.47
C ASN A 391 23.98 21.20 23.58
N LEU A 392 22.75 21.71 23.68
CA LEU A 392 21.63 21.30 22.83
C LEU A 392 21.78 21.82 21.37
N ASP A 393 22.50 22.92 21.17
CA ASP A 393 22.74 23.53 19.87
C ASP A 393 24.21 24.00 19.75
N PRO A 394 25.13 23.11 19.35
CA PRO A 394 26.57 23.36 19.41
C PRO A 394 27.09 24.33 18.34
N GLU A 395 26.26 24.79 17.38
CA GLU A 395 26.68 25.65 16.25
C GLU A 395 27.06 27.11 16.65
N GLN A 396 27.35 27.37 17.93
CA GLN A 396 27.93 28.63 18.43
C GLN A 396 27.23 29.92 17.97
N SER A 397 25.89 29.92 17.89
CA SER A 397 25.15 31.18 17.73
C SER A 397 24.97 31.87 19.09
N GLU A 398 25.08 33.21 19.14
CA GLU A 398 24.91 34.01 20.37
C GLU A 398 23.50 33.86 20.99
N GLU A 399 22.53 33.32 20.23
CA GLU A 399 21.13 33.21 20.61
C GLU A 399 20.65 31.75 20.62
N LEU A 400 20.46 31.20 21.82
CA LEU A 400 20.09 29.80 22.04
C LEU A 400 18.66 29.47 21.56
N LEU A 401 18.45 28.29 20.96
CA LEU A 401 17.13 27.80 20.51
C LEU A 401 16.31 27.09 21.60
N ALA A 402 16.90 26.76 22.75
CA ALA A 402 16.25 26.01 23.82
C ALA A 402 14.87 26.58 24.20
N PRO A 403 13.83 25.74 24.42
CA PRO A 403 13.89 24.27 24.56
C PRO A 403 13.98 23.51 23.23
N PHE A 404 14.04 24.18 22.08
CA PHE A 404 14.18 23.55 20.77
C PHE A 404 15.65 23.32 20.39
N ASN A 405 15.88 22.42 19.43
CA ASN A 405 17.13 22.36 18.66
C ASN A 405 16.82 22.47 17.15
N ARG A 406 17.87 22.52 16.34
CA ARG A 406 17.81 22.60 14.88
C ARG A 406 16.92 21.51 14.27
N GLU A 407 17.15 20.27 14.66
CA GLU A 407 16.49 19.07 14.15
C GLU A 407 15.00 19.08 14.47
N LEU A 408 14.63 19.45 15.71
CA LEU A 408 13.25 19.54 16.15
C LEU A 408 12.48 20.62 15.38
N LEU A 409 13.07 21.78 15.13
CA LEU A 409 12.41 22.85 14.37
C LEU A 409 12.14 22.43 12.92
N ILE A 410 13.07 21.71 12.29
CA ILE A 410 12.87 21.14 10.96
C ILE A 410 11.73 20.12 10.98
N ARG A 411 11.69 19.21 11.97
CA ARG A 411 10.59 18.25 12.11
C ARG A 411 9.25 18.91 12.40
N LEU A 412 9.24 19.97 13.20
CA LEU A 412 8.06 20.79 13.46
C LEU A 412 7.55 21.42 12.17
N PHE A 413 8.44 21.98 11.35
CA PHE A 413 8.11 22.57 10.05
C PHE A 413 7.54 21.53 9.07
N ARG A 414 8.14 20.33 9.00
CA ARG A 414 7.63 19.20 8.20
C ARG A 414 6.27 18.68 8.68
N SER A 415 5.96 18.86 9.97
CA SER A 415 4.71 18.39 10.59
C SER A 415 3.54 19.38 10.44
N LEU A 416 3.78 20.56 9.86
CA LEU A 416 2.73 21.56 9.64
C LEU A 416 1.61 21.01 8.74
N PRO A 417 0.35 21.42 8.96
CA PRO A 417 -0.77 20.98 8.15
C PRO A 417 -0.58 21.37 6.68
N SER A 418 -0.93 20.46 5.77
CA SER A 418 -0.97 20.76 4.34
C SER A 418 -2.06 21.79 4.03
N GLY A 419 -1.70 22.92 3.42
CA GLY A 419 -2.65 23.97 3.04
C GLY A 419 -2.09 25.38 3.26
N LYS A 420 -2.99 26.37 3.27
CA LYS A 420 -2.69 27.80 3.36
C LYS A 420 -2.04 28.15 4.72
N GLY A 421 -0.97 28.96 4.69
CA GLY A 421 -0.50 29.70 5.87
C GLY A 421 0.58 28.99 6.70
N LYS A 422 1.54 28.31 6.06
CA LYS A 422 2.69 27.67 6.75
C LYS A 422 3.36 28.55 7.81
N VAL A 423 3.61 29.83 7.48
CA VAL A 423 4.22 30.81 8.39
C VAL A 423 3.36 31.00 9.65
N ARG A 424 2.04 31.18 9.48
CA ARG A 424 1.09 31.32 10.58
C ARG A 424 1.08 30.08 11.47
N TYR A 425 0.99 28.88 10.88
CA TYR A 425 0.96 27.63 11.65
C TYR A 425 2.28 27.36 12.38
N PHE A 426 3.42 27.68 11.77
CA PHE A 426 4.71 27.55 12.42
C PHE A 426 4.79 28.43 13.68
N ASN A 427 4.39 29.70 13.59
CA ASN A 427 4.28 30.58 14.76
C ASN A 427 3.30 30.08 15.81
N LEU A 428 2.12 29.59 15.39
CA LEU A 428 1.12 29.05 16.32
C LEU A 428 1.63 27.79 17.03
N TYR A 429 2.38 26.93 16.35
CA TYR A 429 2.98 25.74 16.97
C TYR A 429 4.05 26.14 17.99
N LEU A 430 4.96 27.05 17.63
CA LEU A 430 5.95 27.59 18.58
C LEU A 430 5.27 28.20 19.80
N ARG A 431 4.23 29.03 19.60
CA ARG A 431 3.42 29.62 20.67
C ARG A 431 2.83 28.57 21.59
N ASN A 432 2.06 27.63 21.03
CA ASN A 432 1.29 26.67 21.81
C ASN A 432 2.20 25.74 22.60
N ILE A 433 3.33 25.33 22.01
CA ILE A 433 4.36 24.56 22.70
C ILE A 433 4.90 25.39 23.88
N LEU A 434 5.44 26.60 23.64
CA LEU A 434 5.99 27.44 24.71
C LEU A 434 4.96 27.78 25.79
N GLU A 435 3.69 27.95 25.44
CA GLU A 435 2.59 28.18 26.38
C GLU A 435 2.36 26.99 27.33
N GLN A 436 2.31 25.77 26.79
CA GLN A 436 2.17 24.56 27.59
C GLN A 436 3.41 24.33 28.46
N LEU A 437 4.61 24.55 27.92
CA LEU A 437 5.85 24.42 28.69
C LEU A 437 5.95 25.45 29.82
N SER A 438 5.51 26.69 29.58
CA SER A 438 5.46 27.73 30.61
C SER A 438 4.46 27.42 31.73
N LYS A 439 3.47 26.56 31.49
CA LYS A 439 2.53 26.04 32.50
C LYS A 439 3.09 24.85 33.27
N GLY A 440 4.31 24.40 32.95
CA GLY A 440 4.97 23.27 33.58
C GLY A 440 4.50 21.91 33.06
N GLU A 441 4.05 21.83 31.81
CA GLU A 441 3.78 20.55 31.14
C GLU A 441 5.09 19.88 30.68
N ASP A 442 5.07 18.56 30.52
CA ASP A 442 6.24 17.77 30.13
C ASP A 442 6.64 18.03 28.66
N VAL A 443 7.91 18.36 28.43
CA VAL A 443 8.40 18.77 27.10
C VAL A 443 8.18 17.69 26.03
N LEU A 444 8.42 16.42 26.38
CA LEU A 444 8.31 15.33 25.41
C LEU A 444 6.83 15.07 25.07
N GLN A 445 5.94 15.11 26.07
CA GLN A 445 4.49 14.93 25.85
C GLN A 445 3.88 16.05 25.01
N VAL A 446 4.29 17.30 25.23
CA VAL A 446 3.79 18.43 24.44
C VAL A 446 4.26 18.31 22.99
N LEU A 447 5.53 18.01 22.76
CA LEU A 447 6.11 17.92 21.41
C LEU A 447 5.52 16.76 20.58
N GLU A 448 5.18 15.62 21.19
CA GLU A 448 4.52 14.50 20.51
C GLU A 448 3.19 14.89 19.84
N GLN A 449 2.51 15.95 20.32
CA GLN A 449 1.26 16.43 19.73
C GLN A 449 1.46 17.20 18.42
N TYR A 450 2.65 17.78 18.22
CA TYR A 450 2.95 18.68 17.11
C TYR A 450 3.92 18.10 16.10
N VAL A 451 4.72 17.10 16.49
CA VAL A 451 5.83 16.57 15.68
C VAL A 451 5.60 15.10 15.33
N LYS A 452 5.70 14.78 14.04
CA LYS A 452 5.75 13.40 13.56
C LYS A 452 7.19 12.96 13.41
N SER A 453 7.57 11.89 14.11
CA SER A 453 8.91 11.31 13.95
C SER A 453 9.06 10.63 12.59
N GLU A 454 10.17 10.92 11.93
CA GLU A 454 10.61 10.29 10.67
C GLU A 454 11.49 9.05 10.90
N GLN A 455 11.85 8.78 12.17
CA GLN A 455 12.65 7.64 12.58
C GLN A 455 12.01 6.92 13.76
N ALA A 456 12.24 5.62 13.84
CA ALA A 456 11.95 4.82 15.02
C ALA A 456 13.24 4.58 15.78
N VAL A 457 13.16 4.70 17.10
CA VAL A 457 14.28 4.43 17.99
C VAL A 457 13.95 3.21 18.84
N TYR A 458 14.87 2.25 18.88
CA TYR A 458 14.74 1.09 19.75
C TYR A 458 15.74 1.17 20.89
N HIS A 459 15.22 1.25 22.11
CA HIS A 459 15.99 1.26 23.35
C HIS A 459 15.10 0.81 24.53
N HIS A 460 15.70 0.28 25.60
CA HIS A 460 14.95 -0.18 26.78
C HIS A 460 14.32 0.98 27.59
N ASP A 461 14.98 2.14 27.58
CA ASP A 461 14.47 3.38 28.19
C ASP A 461 13.60 4.15 27.20
N ARG A 462 12.32 4.31 27.53
CA ARG A 462 11.32 5.04 26.73
C ARG A 462 11.65 6.53 26.59
N THR A 463 12.27 7.14 27.59
CA THR A 463 12.66 8.56 27.52
C THR A 463 13.75 8.76 26.46
N ILE A 464 14.73 7.86 26.39
CA ILE A 464 15.76 7.90 25.35
C ILE A 464 15.14 7.74 23.97
N VAL A 465 14.16 6.84 23.81
CA VAL A 465 13.40 6.68 22.55
C VAL A 465 12.76 8.02 22.14
N GLN A 466 11.98 8.65 23.03
CA GLN A 466 11.28 9.91 22.72
C GLN A 466 12.24 11.05 22.40
N VAL A 467 13.32 11.21 23.18
CA VAL A 467 14.33 12.24 22.95
C VAL A 467 14.98 12.07 21.58
N TYR A 468 15.36 10.85 21.19
CA TYR A 468 16.00 10.61 19.91
C TYR A 468 15.03 10.73 18.72
N GLU A 469 13.77 10.34 18.89
CA GLU A 469 12.76 10.50 17.85
C GLU A 469 12.45 11.97 17.55
N LEU A 470 12.46 12.82 18.58
CA LEU A 470 12.15 14.25 18.45
C LEU A 470 13.39 15.11 18.16
N TYR A 471 14.45 14.98 18.96
CA TYR A 471 15.64 15.83 18.95
C TYR A 471 16.85 15.19 18.26
N GLY A 472 16.84 13.88 17.98
CA GLY A 472 17.96 13.19 17.34
C GLY A 472 18.28 13.73 15.94
N PRO A 473 19.43 13.35 15.35
CA PRO A 473 19.82 13.83 14.03
C PRO A 473 18.76 13.51 12.97
N LEU A 474 18.65 14.37 11.96
CA LEU A 474 17.80 14.11 10.79
C LEU A 474 18.39 12.93 9.99
N PHE A 475 17.51 12.12 9.39
CA PHE A 475 17.95 11.01 8.56
C PHE A 475 18.52 11.53 7.23
N ASP A 476 19.80 11.24 6.95
CA ASP A 476 20.44 11.52 5.67
C ASP A 476 20.84 10.19 4.98
N PRO A 477 20.22 9.82 3.85
CA PRO A 477 20.53 8.57 3.14
C PRO A 477 21.91 8.56 2.47
N SER A 478 22.59 9.70 2.36
CA SER A 478 23.88 9.85 1.67
C SER A 478 25.10 9.62 2.57
N LEU A 479 24.93 9.64 3.90
CA LEU A 479 26.01 9.48 4.87
C LEU A 479 26.01 8.05 5.46
N PRO A 480 27.17 7.38 5.57
CA PRO A 480 27.27 6.09 6.25
C PRO A 480 26.96 6.25 7.75
N ASN A 481 26.11 5.36 8.27
CA ASN A 481 25.60 5.36 9.65
C ASN A 481 26.69 5.43 10.75
N GLU A 482 27.95 5.13 10.46
CA GLU A 482 28.98 4.94 11.49
C GLU A 482 29.70 6.24 11.92
N GLU A 483 29.66 7.33 11.14
CA GLU A 483 30.48 8.53 11.43
C GLU A 483 29.75 9.64 12.21
N ASN A 484 28.42 9.56 12.38
CA ASN A 484 27.63 10.57 13.11
C ASN A 484 27.36 10.22 14.59
N GLU A 485 27.77 9.04 15.08
CA GLU A 485 27.18 8.42 16.28
C GLU A 485 27.74 8.82 17.65
N ALA A 486 28.93 9.41 17.76
CA ALA A 486 29.60 9.57 19.07
C ALA A 486 29.63 11.01 19.60
N SER A 487 29.76 12.02 18.74
CA SER A 487 29.90 13.43 19.16
C SER A 487 28.58 14.21 19.16
N SER A 488 27.62 13.85 18.30
CA SER A 488 26.35 14.58 18.12
C SER A 488 25.34 14.37 19.26
N PHE A 489 25.52 13.31 20.06
CA PHE A 489 24.52 12.85 21.02
C PHE A 489 24.77 13.26 22.47
N SER A 490 25.99 13.67 22.81
CA SER A 490 26.35 14.08 24.17
C SER A 490 25.53 15.29 24.65
N GLY A 491 25.18 16.20 23.72
CA GLY A 491 24.36 17.36 23.99
C GLY A 491 22.95 17.04 24.48
N LEU A 492 22.29 16.06 23.84
CA LEU A 492 20.96 15.60 24.24
C LEU A 492 20.96 14.96 25.63
N HIS A 493 21.98 14.15 25.92
CA HIS A 493 22.13 13.52 27.23
C HIS A 493 22.33 14.54 28.34
N HIS A 494 23.14 15.56 28.07
CA HIS A 494 23.39 16.63 29.03
C HIS A 494 22.13 17.49 29.29
N PHE A 495 21.41 17.88 28.23
CA PHE A 495 20.20 18.70 28.35
C PHE A 495 19.05 17.97 29.07
N PHE A 496 18.79 16.71 28.72
CA PHE A 496 17.73 15.90 29.34
C PHE A 496 18.16 15.15 30.62
N LYS A 497 19.41 15.38 31.09
CA LYS A 497 20.00 14.70 32.25
C LYS A 497 19.92 13.17 32.15
N LEU A 498 20.16 12.63 30.95
CA LEU A 498 20.17 11.20 30.68
C LEU A 498 21.52 10.59 31.09
N PRO A 499 21.54 9.31 31.51
CA PRO A 499 22.78 8.63 31.86
C PRO A 499 23.70 8.51 30.64
N PRO A 500 24.99 8.89 30.74
CA PRO A 500 25.92 8.77 29.63
C PRO A 500 26.08 7.32 29.19
N PHE A 501 26.37 7.09 27.91
CA PHE A 501 26.68 5.75 27.43
C PHE A 501 28.03 5.30 28.00
N GLU A 502 28.00 4.45 29.02
CA GLU A 502 29.17 3.70 29.44
C GLU A 502 29.50 2.63 28.39
N THR A 503 30.74 2.12 28.39
CA THR A 503 31.23 1.12 27.43
C THR A 503 30.39 -0.16 27.34
N ASN A 504 29.49 -0.41 28.30
CA ASN A 504 28.63 -1.58 28.37
C ASN A 504 27.12 -1.28 28.27
N THR A 505 26.70 -0.02 28.09
CA THR A 505 25.27 0.31 27.92
C THR A 505 24.87 0.18 26.44
N PRO A 506 23.75 -0.49 26.12
CA PRO A 506 23.30 -0.66 24.74
C PRO A 506 22.94 0.70 24.13
N ARG A 507 23.48 1.00 22.95
CA ARG A 507 23.15 2.23 22.21
C ARG A 507 21.75 2.12 21.59
N PRO A 508 21.03 3.25 21.42
CA PRO A 508 19.76 3.27 20.71
C PRO A 508 19.98 2.89 19.25
N VAL A 509 19.15 1.98 18.74
CA VAL A 509 19.18 1.59 17.33
C VAL A 509 18.17 2.42 16.56
N LEU A 510 18.63 3.12 15.52
CA LEU A 510 17.81 3.99 14.68
C LEU A 510 17.33 3.24 13.43
N ALA A 511 16.05 3.38 13.11
CA ALA A 511 15.46 2.86 11.89
C ALA A 511 14.67 3.96 11.15
N PRO A 512 14.95 4.25 9.87
CA PRO A 512 14.21 5.25 9.11
C PRO A 512 12.79 4.76 8.83
N LEU A 513 11.80 5.62 9.09
CA LEU A 513 10.39 5.36 8.77
C LEU A 513 10.01 5.84 7.36
N ILE A 514 10.96 6.36 6.60
CA ILE A 514 10.74 6.93 5.27
C ILE A 514 10.68 5.83 4.19
N GLN A 515 9.91 6.06 3.12
CA GLN A 515 9.84 5.16 1.95
C GLN A 515 11.16 5.14 1.15
N ASN A 516 11.77 3.97 1.01
CA ASN A 516 13.05 3.79 0.30
C ASN A 516 12.97 4.06 -1.21
N ASN A 517 11.80 3.90 -1.84
CA ASN A 517 11.63 4.03 -3.30
C ASN A 517 11.80 5.47 -3.83
N LEU A 518 11.68 6.48 -2.98
CA LEU A 518 11.86 7.88 -3.38
C LEU A 518 13.33 8.32 -3.37
N ILE A 519 14.20 7.61 -2.63
CA ILE A 519 15.62 7.97 -2.47
C ILE A 519 16.36 7.90 -3.82
N HIS A 520 15.98 6.97 -4.72
CA HIS A 520 16.58 6.83 -6.05
C HIS A 520 16.01 7.77 -7.12
N LEU A 521 14.82 8.36 -6.91
CA LEU A 521 14.22 9.31 -7.86
C LEU A 521 14.65 10.76 -7.60
N SER A 522 15.28 11.03 -6.45
CA SER A 522 15.74 12.35 -6.01
C SER A 522 16.79 13.00 -6.91
N GLU A 523 17.41 12.27 -7.84
CA GLU A 523 18.41 12.82 -8.77
C GLU A 523 17.79 13.49 -10.01
N VAL A 524 16.49 13.29 -10.27
CA VAL A 524 15.84 13.82 -11.48
C VAL A 524 14.58 14.61 -11.09
N GLN A 525 14.77 15.91 -10.88
CA GLN A 525 13.72 16.93 -10.84
C GLN A 525 12.67 16.77 -9.72
N MET A 526 13.02 17.16 -8.49
CA MET A 526 12.02 17.56 -7.51
C MET A 526 12.28 18.98 -7.02
N THR A 527 11.20 19.76 -6.94
CA THR A 527 11.15 21.02 -6.21
C THR A 527 11.51 20.77 -4.73
N PRO A 528 12.25 21.67 -4.05
CA PRO A 528 12.96 21.38 -2.78
C PRO A 528 12.09 21.15 -1.53
N THR A 529 10.78 20.90 -1.68
CA THR A 529 9.81 21.06 -0.58
C THR A 529 8.83 19.91 -0.41
N SER A 530 8.99 18.77 -1.12
CA SER A 530 8.17 17.59 -0.83
C SER A 530 8.77 16.82 0.35
N SER A 531 8.17 16.98 1.53
CA SER A 531 8.40 16.11 2.68
C SER A 531 8.33 14.65 2.25
N LEU A 532 9.37 13.86 2.53
CA LEU A 532 9.36 12.43 2.21
C LEU A 532 8.22 11.76 3.01
N PRO A 533 7.27 11.07 2.35
CA PRO A 533 6.15 10.45 3.04
C PRO A 533 6.64 9.33 3.96
N ILE A 534 6.10 9.32 5.18
CA ILE A 534 6.33 8.26 6.16
C ILE A 534 5.68 6.96 5.64
N ASP A 535 6.42 5.86 5.70
CA ASP A 535 5.95 4.53 5.31
C ASP A 535 4.99 3.97 6.38
N PRO A 536 3.70 3.73 6.03
CA PRO A 536 2.72 3.20 6.97
C PRO A 536 3.05 1.79 7.45
N GLY A 537 3.76 0.98 6.67
CA GLY A 537 4.23 -0.36 7.07
C GLY A 537 5.29 -0.29 8.15
N LYS A 538 6.24 0.64 8.04
CA LYS A 538 7.27 0.86 9.07
C LYS A 538 6.68 1.45 10.35
N LEU A 539 5.69 2.34 10.26
CA LEU A 539 4.91 2.79 11.42
C LEU A 539 4.18 1.63 12.10
N ALA A 540 3.58 0.73 11.33
CA ALA A 540 2.94 -0.46 11.88
C ALA A 540 3.95 -1.39 12.59
N ILE A 541 5.19 -1.50 12.09
CA ILE A 541 6.26 -2.23 12.79
C ILE A 541 6.60 -1.57 14.12
N LYS A 542 6.74 -0.24 14.15
CA LYS A 542 6.99 0.51 15.39
C LYS A 542 5.90 0.23 16.43
N ALA A 543 4.64 0.43 16.06
CA ALA A 543 3.50 0.15 16.91
C ALA A 543 3.46 -1.32 17.38
N TRP A 544 3.76 -2.27 16.49
CA TRP A 544 3.81 -3.69 16.85
C TRP A 544 4.89 -4.00 17.90
N LEU A 545 6.10 -3.47 17.72
CA LEU A 545 7.21 -3.61 18.67
C LEU A 545 6.90 -2.95 20.02
N GLN A 546 6.11 -1.87 20.03
CA GLN A 546 5.66 -1.15 21.22
C GLN A 546 4.40 -1.76 21.88
N ASN A 547 3.89 -2.89 21.37
CA ASN A 547 2.68 -3.55 21.84
C ASN A 547 1.40 -2.70 21.70
N GLU A 548 1.35 -1.86 20.67
CA GLU A 548 0.20 -1.07 20.28
C GLU A 548 -0.70 -1.83 19.28
N PRO A 549 -1.99 -1.47 19.16
CA PRO A 549 -2.88 -2.09 18.17
C PRO A 549 -2.44 -1.74 16.75
N VAL A 550 -2.29 -2.75 15.89
CA VAL A 550 -1.79 -2.61 14.52
C VAL A 550 -2.73 -3.23 13.49
N ASN A 551 -2.83 -2.58 12.32
CA ASN A 551 -3.48 -3.19 11.18
C ASN A 551 -2.58 -4.29 10.60
N LYS A 552 -3.05 -5.54 10.67
CA LYS A 552 -2.29 -6.74 10.27
C LYS A 552 -1.84 -6.70 8.81
N GLN A 553 -2.57 -6.00 7.93
CA GLN A 553 -2.26 -5.87 6.50
C GLN A 553 -1.01 -5.01 6.25
N LEU A 554 -0.74 -4.00 7.10
CA LEU A 554 0.45 -3.15 6.98
C LEU A 554 1.75 -3.90 7.32
N LEU A 555 1.65 -5.04 8.01
CA LEU A 555 2.77 -5.91 8.35
C LEU A 555 3.02 -7.01 7.30
N ARG A 556 2.44 -6.90 6.10
CA ARG A 556 2.60 -7.90 5.04
C ARG A 556 4.05 -8.07 4.61
N ASP A 557 4.75 -6.96 4.36
CA ASP A 557 6.10 -7.03 3.81
C ASP A 557 7.11 -7.48 4.87
N LEU A 558 6.87 -7.23 6.17
CA LEU A 558 7.62 -7.89 7.24
C LEU A 558 7.52 -9.43 7.13
N ARG A 559 6.32 -9.98 6.92
CA ARG A 559 6.13 -11.44 6.77
C ARG A 559 6.84 -11.97 5.53
N ARG A 560 6.74 -11.26 4.40
CA ARG A 560 7.44 -11.62 3.15
C ARG A 560 8.95 -11.59 3.35
N GLY A 561 9.47 -10.58 4.05
CA GLY A 561 10.85 -10.43 4.46
C GLY A 561 11.36 -11.60 5.29
N VAL A 562 10.61 -11.99 6.33
CA VAL A 562 10.91 -13.18 7.15
C VAL A 562 11.02 -14.41 6.25
N ILE A 563 10.01 -14.71 5.43
CA ILE A 563 10.03 -15.89 4.57
C ILE A 563 11.19 -15.84 3.56
N LYS A 564 11.42 -14.70 2.91
CA LYS A 564 12.52 -14.51 1.95
C LYS A 564 13.88 -14.73 2.61
N SER A 565 14.08 -14.23 3.82
CA SER A 565 15.35 -14.35 4.56
C SER A 565 15.69 -15.80 4.92
N ILE A 566 14.68 -16.65 5.12
CA ILE A 566 14.87 -18.07 5.47
C ILE A 566 14.99 -18.94 4.20
N LYS A 567 14.26 -18.61 3.13
CA LYS A 567 14.13 -19.41 1.90
C LYS A 567 15.45 -19.79 1.25
N ASP A 568 16.47 -18.94 1.35
CA ASP A 568 17.77 -19.18 0.74
C ASP A 568 18.61 -20.22 1.49
N GLY A 569 18.34 -20.42 2.78
CA GLY A 569 18.99 -21.45 3.60
C GLY A 569 18.15 -22.70 3.84
N TYR A 570 16.83 -22.54 3.97
CA TYR A 570 15.90 -23.61 4.36
C TYR A 570 14.53 -23.48 3.67
N PHE A 571 14.13 -24.52 2.94
CA PHE A 571 12.79 -24.64 2.35
C PHE A 571 11.76 -25.06 3.40
N LEU A 572 11.13 -24.07 4.04
CA LEU A 572 10.16 -24.27 5.13
C LEU A 572 8.88 -25.00 4.71
N ASP A 573 8.51 -24.89 3.44
CA ASP A 573 7.33 -25.51 2.84
C ASP A 573 7.57 -26.98 2.46
N THR A 574 8.81 -27.48 2.50
CA THR A 574 9.12 -28.88 2.11
C THR A 574 9.18 -29.79 3.34
N LEU A 575 8.60 -30.99 3.25
CA LEU A 575 8.59 -31.97 4.35
C LEU A 575 9.63 -33.08 4.19
N THR A 576 10.59 -32.89 3.31
CA THR A 576 11.71 -33.84 3.12
C THR A 576 12.58 -33.92 4.37
N ARG A 577 13.45 -34.94 4.47
CA ARG A 577 14.42 -35.01 5.57
C ARG A 577 15.45 -33.87 5.45
N LEU A 578 15.92 -33.36 6.59
CA LEU A 578 17.04 -32.43 6.61
C LEU A 578 18.30 -33.16 6.09
N ASN A 579 19.10 -32.48 5.27
CA ASN A 579 20.37 -32.97 4.69
C ASN A 579 20.29 -33.94 3.49
N VAL A 580 19.14 -34.06 2.82
CA VAL A 580 19.10 -34.71 1.49
C VAL A 580 19.74 -33.78 0.47
N ALA A 581 20.75 -34.27 -0.26
CA ALA A 581 21.38 -33.50 -1.33
C ALA A 581 20.40 -33.35 -2.51
N ASN A 582 20.13 -32.11 -2.94
CA ASN A 582 19.22 -31.80 -4.06
C ASN A 582 17.87 -32.54 -4.01
N PRO A 583 17.02 -32.31 -2.99
CA PRO A 583 15.71 -32.93 -2.93
C PRO A 583 14.85 -32.46 -4.12
N THR A 584 13.99 -33.34 -4.62
CA THR A 584 13.00 -33.04 -5.66
C THR A 584 11.88 -32.14 -5.14
N ARG A 585 11.70 -32.08 -3.81
CA ARG A 585 10.75 -31.21 -3.10
C ARG A 585 9.31 -31.51 -3.49
N ILE A 586 8.98 -32.79 -3.65
CA ILE A 586 7.67 -33.18 -4.14
C ILE A 586 6.61 -33.06 -3.05
N LEU A 587 6.94 -33.38 -1.79
CA LEU A 587 6.01 -33.27 -0.66
C LEU A 587 6.12 -31.89 -0.01
N ARG A 588 5.02 -31.12 -0.08
CA ARG A 588 4.96 -29.73 0.39
C ARG A 588 3.79 -29.47 1.32
N TRP A 589 4.01 -28.52 2.21
CA TRP A 589 3.00 -27.85 3.02
C TRP A 589 2.70 -26.48 2.38
N ALA A 590 1.54 -26.38 1.73
CA ALA A 590 1.17 -25.25 0.89
C ALA A 590 0.17 -24.28 1.56
N GLN A 591 0.00 -24.37 2.88
CA GLN A 591 -0.90 -23.47 3.59
C GLN A 591 -0.46 -22.02 3.37
N THR A 592 -1.38 -21.19 2.87
CA THR A 592 -1.12 -19.78 2.59
C THR A 592 -2.04 -18.92 3.44
N ARG A 593 -1.46 -17.97 4.19
CA ARG A 593 -2.22 -16.85 4.78
C ARG A 593 -1.42 -15.57 4.66
N LEU A 594 -2.12 -14.46 4.44
CA LEU A 594 -1.53 -13.13 4.29
C LEU A 594 -0.35 -13.14 3.28
N GLU A 595 -0.53 -13.84 2.15
CA GLU A 595 0.43 -13.94 1.04
C GLU A 595 1.79 -14.58 1.38
N THR A 596 1.87 -15.34 2.49
CA THR A 596 3.09 -16.06 2.88
C THR A 596 2.88 -17.57 2.96
N VAL A 597 3.93 -18.30 2.54
CA VAL A 597 4.02 -19.77 2.61
C VAL A 597 5.38 -20.15 3.21
N PRO A 598 5.41 -20.80 4.39
CA PRO A 598 4.26 -21.02 5.29
C PRO A 598 3.71 -19.70 5.87
N PRO A 599 2.53 -19.71 6.51
CA PRO A 599 1.96 -18.53 7.16
C PRO A 599 2.89 -18.03 8.28
N VAL A 600 3.16 -16.72 8.33
CA VAL A 600 3.91 -16.11 9.44
C VAL A 600 2.96 -15.53 10.47
N GLN A 601 3.03 -16.04 11.70
CA GLN A 601 2.23 -15.58 12.84
C GLN A 601 3.02 -14.55 13.65
N LEU A 602 2.55 -13.31 13.70
CA LEU A 602 3.16 -12.27 14.52
C LEU A 602 2.55 -12.25 15.93
N GLU A 603 3.41 -12.25 16.94
CA GLU A 603 3.05 -12.22 18.36
C GLU A 603 2.09 -11.06 18.69
N GLY A 604 0.98 -11.37 19.36
CA GLY A 604 -0.03 -10.39 19.79
C GLY A 604 -0.90 -9.83 18.67
N VAL A 605 -0.66 -10.22 17.41
CA VAL A 605 -1.39 -9.73 16.23
C VAL A 605 -2.23 -10.83 15.62
N ASP A 606 -1.68 -12.02 15.40
CA ASP A 606 -2.31 -13.09 14.63
C ASP A 606 -2.84 -14.23 15.51
N ASN A 607 -4.08 -14.68 15.21
CA ASN A 607 -4.78 -15.76 15.92
C ASN A 607 -4.78 -17.08 15.13
N PHE A 608 -3.88 -17.22 14.15
CA PHE A 608 -3.78 -18.43 13.34
C PHE A 608 -2.46 -19.13 13.59
N GLU A 609 -2.43 -20.43 13.29
CA GLU A 609 -1.22 -21.23 13.40
C GLU A 609 -0.25 -20.95 12.24
N GLY A 610 1.03 -20.74 12.55
CA GLY A 610 2.07 -20.43 11.58
C GLY A 610 3.47 -20.37 12.18
N LEU A 611 4.44 -19.92 11.38
CA LEU A 611 5.78 -19.59 11.85
C LEU A 611 5.68 -18.43 12.83
N SER A 612 5.80 -18.71 14.13
CA SER A 612 5.69 -17.72 15.19
C SER A 612 6.92 -16.80 15.20
N ILE A 613 6.70 -15.49 15.05
CA ILE A 613 7.72 -14.45 15.16
C ILE A 613 7.37 -13.54 16.33
N HIS A 614 8.31 -13.39 17.24
CA HIS A 614 8.15 -12.60 18.47
C HIS A 614 8.69 -11.19 18.29
N ARG A 615 8.21 -10.27 19.13
CA ARG A 615 8.70 -8.89 19.17
C ARG A 615 10.16 -8.77 19.59
N SER A 616 10.72 -9.83 20.18
CA SER A 616 12.14 -9.91 20.56
C SER A 616 13.11 -9.76 19.37
N ILE A 617 12.65 -9.90 18.12
CA ILE A 617 13.48 -9.62 16.94
C ILE A 617 13.86 -8.13 16.86
N GLY A 618 13.12 -7.25 17.54
CA GLY A 618 13.47 -5.84 17.71
C GLY A 618 13.71 -5.13 16.37
N PRO A 619 14.81 -4.37 16.24
CA PRO A 619 15.13 -3.58 15.03
C PRO A 619 15.24 -4.40 13.73
N LEU A 620 15.54 -5.70 13.82
CA LEU A 620 15.63 -6.59 12.66
C LEU A 620 14.31 -6.59 11.86
N ALA A 621 13.17 -6.30 12.49
CA ALA A 621 11.89 -6.18 11.81
C ALA A 621 11.89 -5.14 10.68
N TYR A 622 12.56 -3.99 10.86
CA TYR A 622 12.65 -2.96 9.82
C TYR A 622 13.51 -3.42 8.65
N THR A 623 14.64 -4.07 8.94
CA THR A 623 15.53 -4.65 7.90
C THR A 623 14.83 -5.75 7.12
N LEU A 624 14.08 -6.64 7.80
CA LEU A 624 13.29 -7.69 7.17
C LEU A 624 12.19 -7.10 6.27
N TYR A 625 11.51 -6.05 6.72
CA TYR A 625 10.52 -5.34 5.91
C TYR A 625 11.15 -4.77 4.63
N ASP A 626 12.26 -4.06 4.74
CA ASP A 626 12.96 -3.51 3.58
C ASP A 626 13.51 -4.61 2.65
N PHE A 627 13.88 -5.77 3.22
CA PHE A 627 14.39 -6.91 2.47
C PHE A 627 13.34 -7.58 1.58
N ALA A 628 12.05 -7.45 1.89
CA ALA A 628 10.96 -8.14 1.20
C ALA A 628 10.98 -7.91 -0.32
N ASP A 629 11.08 -6.65 -0.74
CA ASP A 629 11.06 -6.23 -2.15
C ASP A 629 12.44 -5.78 -2.67
N ALA A 630 13.49 -5.82 -1.84
CA ALA A 630 14.84 -5.48 -2.27
C ALA A 630 15.36 -6.41 -3.38
N THR A 631 16.07 -5.84 -4.36
CA THR A 631 16.74 -6.56 -5.45
C THR A 631 18.16 -6.02 -5.67
N GLY A 632 19.02 -6.80 -6.32
CA GLY A 632 20.36 -6.35 -6.74
C GLY A 632 21.31 -6.05 -5.57
N ALA A 633 22.05 -4.93 -5.65
CA ALA A 633 23.05 -4.55 -4.65
C ALA A 633 22.44 -4.26 -3.27
N THR A 634 21.25 -3.64 -3.25
CA THR A 634 20.52 -3.34 -2.01
C THR A 634 20.13 -4.62 -1.27
N GLU A 635 19.70 -5.63 -2.01
CA GLU A 635 19.40 -6.95 -1.43
C GLU A 635 20.63 -7.58 -0.78
N GLN A 636 21.80 -7.51 -1.43
CA GLN A 636 23.05 -8.05 -0.87
C GLN A 636 23.47 -7.34 0.42
N LYS A 637 23.32 -6.00 0.47
CA LYS A 637 23.59 -5.20 1.67
C LYS A 637 22.63 -5.53 2.82
N LEU A 638 21.33 -5.61 2.55
CA LEU A 638 20.35 -5.96 3.58
C LEU A 638 20.55 -7.41 4.06
N ARG A 639 20.92 -8.31 3.14
CA ARG A 639 21.24 -9.71 3.47
C ARG A 639 22.43 -9.81 4.43
N SER A 640 23.51 -9.07 4.20
CA SER A 640 24.67 -9.09 5.12
C SER A 640 24.28 -8.54 6.50
N GLN A 641 23.44 -7.51 6.57
CA GLN A 641 22.91 -6.98 7.83
C GLN A 641 22.04 -7.99 8.58
N ILE A 642 21.15 -8.71 7.87
CA ILE A 642 20.31 -9.76 8.47
C ILE A 642 21.18 -10.89 9.03
N LEU A 643 22.19 -11.33 8.29
CA LEU A 643 23.10 -12.40 8.72
C LEU A 643 23.99 -11.99 9.90
N ALA A 644 24.33 -10.71 10.02
CA ALA A 644 25.08 -10.17 11.14
C ALA A 644 24.23 -9.98 12.41
N SER A 645 22.90 -10.03 12.31
CA SER A 645 22.00 -9.83 13.45
C SER A 645 21.98 -11.03 14.39
N GLU A 646 22.20 -10.80 15.68
CA GLU A 646 22.10 -11.82 16.74
C GLU A 646 20.68 -12.41 16.88
N GLN A 647 19.65 -11.70 16.40
CA GLN A 647 18.27 -12.15 16.48
C GLN A 647 17.87 -13.10 15.36
N PHE A 648 18.59 -13.09 14.23
CA PHE A 648 18.24 -13.88 13.06
C PHE A 648 18.32 -15.41 13.29
N PRO A 649 19.31 -15.96 14.03
CA PRO A 649 19.32 -17.38 14.38
C PRO A 649 18.03 -17.88 15.06
N PHE A 650 17.39 -17.07 15.91
CA PHE A 650 16.12 -17.45 16.54
C PHE A 650 14.98 -17.63 15.53
N ILE A 651 14.96 -16.80 14.49
CA ILE A 651 14.00 -16.92 13.38
C ILE A 651 14.25 -18.22 12.61
N LEU A 652 15.51 -18.54 12.33
CA LEU A 652 15.89 -19.80 11.65
C LEU A 652 15.48 -21.04 12.46
N PHE A 653 15.81 -21.10 13.75
CA PHE A 653 15.47 -22.25 14.60
C PHE A 653 13.96 -22.44 14.75
N ARG A 654 13.18 -21.36 14.82
CA ARG A 654 11.71 -21.43 14.81
C ARG A 654 11.17 -21.95 13.48
N GLY A 655 11.80 -21.56 12.37
CA GLY A 655 11.53 -22.13 11.05
C GLY A 655 11.72 -23.65 11.02
N MET A 656 12.84 -24.12 11.56
CA MET A 656 13.14 -25.56 11.66
C MET A 656 12.13 -26.30 12.55
N ALA A 657 11.82 -25.75 13.72
CA ALA A 657 10.83 -26.33 14.64
C ALA A 657 9.42 -26.39 14.03
N TYR A 658 9.02 -25.34 13.30
CA TYR A 658 7.73 -25.31 12.60
C TYR A 658 7.64 -26.39 11.52
N ARG A 659 8.70 -26.56 10.72
CA ARG A 659 8.78 -27.62 9.70
C ARG A 659 8.68 -29.00 10.35
N GLN A 660 9.43 -29.25 11.43
CA GLN A 660 9.39 -30.52 12.14
C GLN A 660 7.98 -30.82 12.69
N SER A 661 7.36 -29.85 13.37
CA SER A 661 5.99 -30.01 13.87
C SER A 661 4.97 -30.28 12.76
N THR A 662 5.12 -29.62 11.60
CA THR A 662 4.26 -29.84 10.44
C THR A 662 4.42 -31.25 9.88
N ARG A 663 5.65 -31.77 9.84
CA ARG A 663 5.94 -33.16 9.49
C ARG A 663 5.35 -34.14 10.50
N ASP A 664 5.54 -33.91 11.79
CA ASP A 664 5.02 -34.76 12.87
C ASP A 664 3.48 -34.84 12.82
N LYS A 665 2.80 -33.73 12.51
CA LYS A 665 1.35 -33.69 12.28
C LYS A 665 0.92 -34.58 11.12
N LEU A 666 1.66 -34.55 10.02
CA LEU A 666 1.36 -35.41 8.87
C LEU A 666 1.54 -36.89 9.23
N GLU A 667 2.66 -37.24 9.86
CA GLU A 667 2.94 -38.62 10.30
C GLU A 667 1.90 -39.13 11.31
N GLN A 668 1.43 -38.26 12.22
CA GLN A 668 0.35 -38.59 13.15
C GLN A 668 -0.97 -38.90 12.43
N VAL A 669 -1.32 -38.14 11.39
CA VAL A 669 -2.53 -38.37 10.59
C VAL A 669 -2.41 -39.64 9.73
N LEU A 670 -1.23 -39.89 9.18
CA LEU A 670 -0.94 -41.10 8.40
C LEU A 670 -0.90 -42.37 9.26
N GLY A 671 -0.50 -42.23 10.54
CA GLY A 671 -0.28 -43.36 11.45
C GLY A 671 0.99 -44.16 11.17
N ILE A 672 1.84 -43.67 10.26
CA ILE A 672 3.15 -44.21 9.86
C ILE A 672 4.11 -43.07 9.54
N LYS A 673 5.42 -43.34 9.59
CA LYS A 673 6.44 -42.33 9.22
C LYS A 673 6.47 -42.07 7.71
N LEU A 674 6.98 -40.92 7.30
CA LEU A 674 7.09 -40.58 5.87
C LEU A 674 8.02 -41.54 5.10
N GLU A 675 9.09 -41.99 5.73
CA GLU A 675 10.02 -42.97 5.18
C GLU A 675 9.33 -44.34 4.97
N GLU A 676 8.52 -44.77 5.94
CA GLU A 676 7.74 -46.00 5.87
C GLU A 676 6.66 -45.91 4.78
N LEU A 677 5.98 -44.76 4.66
CA LEU A 677 5.02 -44.50 3.59
C LEU A 677 5.68 -44.62 2.22
N ALA A 678 6.83 -43.96 2.02
CA ALA A 678 7.57 -44.01 0.76
C ALA A 678 7.99 -45.45 0.42
N PHE A 679 8.45 -46.22 1.42
CA PHE A 679 8.81 -47.63 1.26
C PHE A 679 7.60 -48.51 0.93
N CYS A 680 6.46 -48.32 1.60
CA CYS A 680 5.24 -49.09 1.34
C CYS A 680 4.70 -48.83 -0.07
N LEU A 681 4.73 -47.57 -0.53
CA LEU A 681 4.33 -47.20 -1.89
C LEU A 681 5.25 -47.79 -2.96
N LEU A 682 6.56 -47.82 -2.70
CA LEU A 682 7.54 -48.51 -3.56
C LEU A 682 7.24 -50.01 -3.63
N THR A 683 7.00 -50.64 -2.48
CA THR A 683 6.69 -52.07 -2.38
C THR A 683 5.40 -52.42 -3.14
N LEU A 684 4.38 -51.55 -3.06
CA LEU A 684 3.16 -51.68 -3.85
C LEU A 684 3.42 -51.60 -5.36
N ALA A 685 4.20 -50.62 -5.82
CA ALA A 685 4.55 -50.49 -7.23
C ALA A 685 5.30 -51.74 -7.73
N ASN A 686 6.29 -52.20 -6.96
CA ASN A 686 7.08 -53.39 -7.29
C ASN A 686 6.21 -54.65 -7.35
N GLY A 687 5.30 -54.84 -6.38
CA GLY A 687 4.35 -55.96 -6.35
C GLY A 687 3.36 -55.97 -7.52
N LEU A 688 3.16 -54.84 -8.19
CA LEU A 688 2.38 -54.71 -9.43
C LEU A 688 3.24 -54.83 -10.70
N GLY A 689 4.49 -55.30 -10.58
CA GLY A 689 5.42 -55.47 -11.70
C GLY A 689 5.96 -54.16 -12.27
N ARG A 690 5.97 -53.08 -11.47
CA ARG A 690 6.55 -51.78 -11.84
C ARG A 690 7.68 -51.43 -10.89
N CYS A 691 8.89 -51.28 -11.42
CA CYS A 691 10.04 -50.80 -10.63
C CYS A 691 10.28 -49.31 -10.92
N PRO A 692 9.80 -48.37 -10.07
CA PRO A 692 9.93 -46.94 -10.33
C PRO A 692 11.32 -46.38 -10.02
N VAL A 693 12.15 -47.11 -9.26
CA VAL A 693 13.47 -46.69 -8.76
C VAL A 693 14.48 -47.84 -8.92
N GLU A 694 15.73 -47.55 -9.29
CA GLU A 694 16.81 -48.54 -9.26
C GLU A 694 17.33 -48.71 -7.82
N LEU A 695 17.39 -49.95 -7.34
CA LEU A 695 17.80 -50.26 -5.97
C LEU A 695 19.16 -50.98 -5.96
N PRO A 696 19.94 -50.91 -4.87
CA PRO A 696 21.13 -51.74 -4.72
C PRO A 696 20.77 -53.24 -4.74
N PRO A 697 21.61 -54.12 -5.34
CA PRO A 697 21.29 -55.55 -5.46
C PRO A 697 20.98 -56.26 -4.14
N ALA A 698 21.62 -55.85 -3.04
CA ALA A 698 21.35 -56.40 -1.70
C ALA A 698 19.92 -56.11 -1.22
N ILE A 699 19.35 -54.98 -1.63
CA ILE A 699 18.00 -54.54 -1.29
C ILE A 699 16.98 -55.13 -2.27
N GLU A 700 17.32 -55.21 -3.57
CA GLU A 700 16.50 -55.88 -4.58
C GLU A 700 16.21 -57.34 -4.21
N GLN A 701 17.22 -58.07 -3.75
CA GLN A 701 17.09 -59.45 -3.29
C GLN A 701 16.17 -59.58 -2.07
N LYS A 702 16.23 -58.64 -1.12
CA LYS A 702 15.36 -58.64 0.07
C LYS A 702 13.91 -58.29 -0.25
N ILE A 703 13.68 -57.38 -1.19
CA ILE A 703 12.32 -56.92 -1.58
C ILE A 703 11.65 -57.88 -2.57
N GLY A 704 12.39 -58.87 -3.10
CA GLY A 704 11.85 -59.87 -4.01
C GLY A 704 11.56 -59.30 -5.39
N VAL A 705 12.41 -58.40 -5.89
CA VAL A 705 12.34 -57.91 -7.28
C VAL A 705 12.72 -59.07 -8.21
N GLU A 706 11.74 -59.85 -8.64
CA GLU A 706 11.95 -60.86 -9.69
C GLU A 706 12.16 -60.16 -11.05
N ASP A 707 13.16 -60.60 -11.82
CA ASP A 707 13.40 -60.18 -13.20
C ASP A 707 12.23 -60.62 -14.10
N ASN A 708 11.12 -59.88 -14.11
CA ASN A 708 10.07 -60.12 -15.08
C ASN A 708 9.51 -58.79 -15.63
N PRO A 709 10.12 -58.22 -16.68
CA PRO A 709 9.76 -56.92 -17.23
C PRO A 709 8.52 -56.97 -18.14
N LEU A 710 7.71 -58.03 -18.06
CA LEU A 710 6.54 -58.19 -18.91
C LEU A 710 5.32 -57.57 -18.24
N THR A 711 4.69 -56.65 -18.98
CA THR A 711 3.40 -56.06 -18.59
C THR A 711 2.39 -57.18 -18.35
N ILE A 712 2.10 -57.49 -17.08
CA ILE A 712 1.15 -58.54 -16.70
C ILE A 712 -0.21 -58.21 -17.32
N ARG A 713 -0.72 -59.08 -18.19
CA ARG A 713 -2.09 -59.03 -18.71
C ARG A 713 -2.91 -60.08 -17.98
N TYR A 714 -4.11 -59.71 -17.62
CA TYR A 714 -5.13 -60.61 -17.12
C TYR A 714 -5.93 -61.22 -18.29
N PRO A 715 -6.66 -62.30 -18.02
CA PRO A 715 -7.68 -62.89 -18.88
C PRO A 715 -8.70 -61.85 -19.37
N ASP A 716 -9.15 -62.00 -20.62
CA ASP A 716 -9.97 -60.99 -21.29
C ASP A 716 -11.28 -60.67 -20.53
N GLY A 717 -11.83 -61.64 -19.78
CA GLY A 717 -13.05 -61.49 -18.98
C GLY A 717 -12.91 -60.62 -17.71
N ILE A 718 -11.68 -60.36 -17.25
CA ILE A 718 -11.38 -59.59 -16.03
C ILE A 718 -10.25 -58.56 -16.22
N GLU A 719 -9.76 -58.33 -17.45
CA GLU A 719 -8.69 -57.36 -17.73
C GLU A 719 -9.05 -55.91 -17.38
N SER A 720 -10.34 -55.56 -17.40
CA SER A 720 -10.82 -54.24 -16.95
C SER A 720 -10.63 -54.01 -15.45
N GLU A 721 -10.55 -55.07 -14.66
CA GLU A 721 -10.39 -55.04 -13.20
C GLU A 721 -8.91 -55.10 -12.79
N ARG A 722 -7.97 -54.99 -13.75
CA ARG A 722 -6.54 -55.03 -13.46
C ARG A 722 -6.12 -53.76 -12.73
N PRO A 723 -5.43 -53.85 -11.58
CA PRO A 723 -4.86 -52.66 -10.93
C PRO A 723 -3.84 -51.99 -11.86
N ARG A 724 -3.94 -50.66 -12.01
CA ARG A 724 -3.10 -49.86 -12.91
C ARG A 724 -2.68 -48.55 -12.26
N LEU A 725 -1.41 -48.49 -11.85
CA LEU A 725 -0.77 -47.21 -11.52
C LEU A 725 -0.47 -46.43 -12.81
N THR A 726 -0.91 -45.18 -12.86
CA THR A 726 -0.59 -44.26 -13.95
C THR A 726 0.90 -43.89 -13.94
N ASN A 727 1.43 -43.47 -15.09
CA ASN A 727 2.82 -42.97 -15.17
C ASN A 727 3.06 -41.76 -14.24
N ASN A 728 2.03 -40.94 -13.99
CA ASN A 728 2.11 -39.83 -13.03
C ASN A 728 2.29 -40.34 -11.60
N GLN A 729 1.47 -41.31 -11.16
CA GLN A 729 1.60 -41.93 -9.83
C GLN A 729 2.98 -42.60 -9.65
N LEU A 730 3.48 -43.34 -10.65
CA LEU A 730 4.81 -43.94 -10.60
C LEU A 730 5.91 -42.88 -10.48
N GLY A 731 5.81 -41.78 -11.23
CA GLY A 731 6.74 -40.65 -11.13
C GLY A 731 6.66 -39.91 -9.78
N ILE A 732 5.50 -39.91 -9.13
CA ILE A 732 5.32 -39.38 -7.77
C ILE A 732 5.97 -40.30 -6.74
N ILE A 733 5.71 -41.61 -6.80
CA ILE A 733 6.28 -42.61 -5.90
C ILE A 733 7.82 -42.56 -5.97
N ARG A 734 8.39 -42.52 -7.18
CA ARG A 734 9.83 -42.37 -7.40
C ARG A 734 10.40 -41.15 -6.69
N ARG A 735 9.82 -39.97 -6.93
CA ARG A 735 10.33 -38.70 -6.39
C ARG A 735 10.17 -38.60 -4.87
N LEU A 736 9.06 -39.13 -4.32
CA LEU A 736 8.86 -39.20 -2.88
C LEU A 736 9.89 -40.14 -2.23
N PHE A 737 10.18 -41.26 -2.89
CA PHE A 737 11.23 -42.18 -2.45
C PHE A 737 12.60 -41.50 -2.51
N ASP A 738 12.96 -40.82 -3.60
CA ASP A 738 14.23 -40.07 -3.72
C ASP A 738 14.35 -38.97 -2.64
N ASP A 739 13.25 -38.32 -2.27
CA ASP A 739 13.19 -37.30 -1.21
C ASP A 739 13.37 -37.88 0.21
N CYS A 740 13.15 -39.19 0.38
CA CYS A 740 13.33 -39.91 1.65
C CYS A 740 14.64 -40.73 1.70
N PHE A 741 15.07 -41.29 0.56
CA PHE A 741 16.17 -42.24 0.41
C PHE A 741 16.93 -41.94 -0.89
N LYS A 742 18.06 -41.22 -0.81
CA LYS A 742 18.87 -40.90 -2.00
C LYS A 742 20.10 -41.81 -2.07
N LEU A 743 19.86 -43.10 -2.31
CA LEU A 743 20.83 -44.19 -2.16
C LEU A 743 22.11 -44.05 -3.00
N ARG A 744 22.08 -43.32 -4.12
CA ARG A 744 23.29 -43.10 -4.96
C ARG A 744 24.30 -42.13 -4.35
N GLU A 745 23.91 -41.37 -3.33
CA GLU A 745 24.72 -40.29 -2.75
C GLU A 745 24.96 -40.44 -1.24
N ASN A 746 24.25 -41.35 -0.55
CA ASN A 746 24.29 -41.45 0.91
C ASN A 746 24.34 -42.90 1.43
N VAL A 747 25.43 -43.25 2.12
CA VAL A 747 25.65 -44.58 2.74
C VAL A 747 24.67 -44.85 3.90
N TYR A 748 24.25 -43.81 4.62
CA TYR A 748 23.37 -43.95 5.78
C TYR A 748 21.93 -44.34 5.40
N ASP A 749 21.47 -43.94 4.21
CA ASP A 749 20.11 -44.25 3.76
C ASP A 749 19.97 -45.73 3.35
N GLY A 750 21.06 -46.38 2.94
CA GLY A 750 21.08 -47.83 2.67
C GLY A 750 20.82 -48.67 3.92
N LEU A 751 21.49 -48.34 5.04
CA LEU A 751 21.29 -49.03 6.32
C LEU A 751 19.87 -48.83 6.88
N LEU A 752 19.35 -47.61 6.78
CA LEU A 752 17.97 -47.32 7.20
C LEU A 752 16.95 -48.09 6.35
N LEU A 753 17.18 -48.16 5.04
CA LEU A 753 16.32 -48.91 4.13
C LEU A 753 16.37 -50.42 4.39
N GLU A 754 17.56 -50.95 4.74
CA GLU A 754 17.71 -52.34 5.18
C GLU A 754 16.94 -52.62 6.48
N GLU A 755 17.01 -51.71 7.46
CA GLU A 755 16.25 -51.82 8.72
C GLU A 755 14.73 -51.79 8.47
N ILE A 756 14.26 -50.89 7.61
CA ILE A 756 12.84 -50.81 7.24
C ILE A 756 12.41 -52.08 6.50
N ALA A 757 13.23 -52.61 5.58
CA ALA A 757 12.94 -53.83 4.85
C ALA A 757 12.91 -55.08 5.76
N GLU A 758 13.62 -55.09 6.88
CA GLU A 758 13.55 -56.15 7.90
C GLU A 758 12.27 -56.05 8.75
N GLN A 759 11.70 -54.86 8.90
CA GLN A 759 10.52 -54.61 9.73
C GLN A 759 9.20 -54.63 8.96
N ILE A 760 9.23 -54.34 7.66
CA ILE A 760 8.04 -54.20 6.82
C ILE A 760 8.12 -55.19 5.65
N GLU A 761 7.54 -56.37 5.85
CA GLU A 761 7.34 -57.33 4.77
C GLU A 761 6.26 -56.84 3.77
N PRO A 762 6.22 -57.36 2.52
CA PRO A 762 5.26 -56.93 1.51
C PRO A 762 3.78 -56.96 1.94
N GLN A 763 3.35 -57.97 2.72
CA GLN A 763 1.99 -58.01 3.26
C GLN A 763 1.75 -56.95 4.34
N GLN A 764 2.76 -56.62 5.14
CA GLN A 764 2.68 -55.59 6.15
C GLN A 764 2.59 -54.21 5.52
N ALA A 765 3.30 -53.96 4.41
CA ALA A 765 3.16 -52.73 3.62
C ALA A 765 1.72 -52.49 3.15
N ILE A 766 1.05 -53.54 2.65
CA ILE A 766 -0.38 -53.48 2.29
C ILE A 766 -1.24 -53.12 3.51
N THR A 767 -0.97 -53.77 4.66
CA THR A 767 -1.73 -53.54 5.89
C THR A 767 -1.59 -52.11 6.40
N LEU A 768 -0.37 -51.56 6.35
CA LEU A 768 -0.09 -50.18 6.76
C LEU A 768 -0.76 -49.18 5.82
N LEU A 769 -0.67 -49.38 4.50
CA LEU A 769 -1.33 -48.51 3.52
C LEU A 769 -2.85 -48.47 3.70
N ARG A 770 -3.49 -49.62 4.00
CA ARG A 770 -4.94 -49.69 4.23
C ARG A 770 -5.42 -48.98 5.50
N ARG A 771 -4.54 -48.77 6.48
CA ARG A 771 -4.87 -48.04 7.71
C ARG A 771 -4.91 -46.52 7.49
N ILE A 772 -4.29 -46.04 6.41
CA ILE A 772 -4.30 -44.63 6.07
C ILE A 772 -5.71 -44.25 5.63
N ASP A 773 -6.25 -43.22 6.24
CA ASP A 773 -7.53 -42.61 5.87
C ASP A 773 -7.25 -41.31 5.10
N PRO A 774 -7.28 -41.31 3.75
CA PRO A 774 -6.91 -40.14 2.98
C PRO A 774 -7.84 -38.94 3.19
N SER A 775 -9.05 -39.17 3.69
CA SER A 775 -10.03 -38.11 3.96
C SER A 775 -9.67 -37.23 5.17
N LYS A 776 -8.83 -37.75 6.07
CA LYS A 776 -8.32 -37.01 7.25
C LYS A 776 -7.09 -36.15 6.95
N ILE A 777 -6.48 -36.32 5.78
CA ILE A 777 -5.29 -35.57 5.37
C ILE A 777 -5.73 -34.19 4.88
N SER A 778 -5.19 -33.12 5.49
CA SER A 778 -5.46 -31.75 5.04
C SER A 778 -5.10 -31.56 3.56
N THR A 779 -5.92 -30.79 2.84
CA THR A 779 -5.66 -30.41 1.44
C THR A 779 -4.40 -29.56 1.26
N ASP A 780 -3.90 -28.97 2.36
CA ASP A 780 -2.67 -28.18 2.39
C ASP A 780 -1.40 -29.05 2.27
N PHE A 781 -1.48 -30.35 2.60
CA PHE A 781 -0.43 -31.31 2.28
C PHE A 781 -0.54 -31.70 0.81
N ARG A 782 0.49 -31.40 0.01
CA ARG A 782 0.48 -31.61 -1.44
C ARG A 782 1.66 -32.45 -1.89
N LEU A 783 1.40 -33.32 -2.86
CA LEU A 783 2.41 -33.96 -3.69
C LEU A 783 2.41 -33.24 -5.04
N ASN A 784 3.46 -32.48 -5.30
CA ASN A 784 3.52 -31.55 -6.41
C ASN A 784 2.35 -30.54 -6.35
N ASP A 785 1.46 -30.52 -7.34
CA ASP A 785 0.29 -29.64 -7.39
C ASP A 785 -1.00 -30.33 -6.92
N GLU A 786 -0.96 -31.58 -6.49
CA GLU A 786 -2.17 -32.32 -6.07
C GLU A 786 -2.21 -32.54 -4.55
N PRO A 787 -3.37 -32.41 -3.88
CA PRO A 787 -3.52 -32.78 -2.48
C PRO A 787 -3.11 -34.24 -2.22
N LEU A 788 -2.29 -34.46 -1.20
CA LEU A 788 -1.75 -35.77 -0.83
C LEU A 788 -2.86 -36.81 -0.63
N GLY A 789 -3.97 -36.43 0.02
CA GLY A 789 -5.12 -37.31 0.23
C GLY A 789 -5.76 -37.80 -1.08
N ILE A 790 -5.80 -36.97 -2.13
CA ILE A 790 -6.35 -37.36 -3.43
C ILE A 790 -5.42 -38.37 -4.12
N VAL A 791 -4.12 -38.10 -4.13
CA VAL A 791 -3.11 -39.00 -4.72
C VAL A 791 -3.12 -40.36 -4.02
N LEU A 792 -3.12 -40.37 -2.68
CA LEU A 792 -3.16 -41.60 -1.89
C LEU A 792 -4.49 -42.34 -2.09
N SER A 793 -5.63 -41.66 -2.15
CA SER A 793 -6.92 -42.29 -2.44
C SER A 793 -6.91 -43.00 -3.80
N GLY A 794 -6.33 -42.36 -4.83
CA GLY A 794 -6.17 -42.99 -6.14
C GLY A 794 -5.33 -44.27 -6.09
N ILE A 795 -4.22 -44.25 -5.36
CA ILE A 795 -3.34 -45.43 -5.21
C ILE A 795 -4.02 -46.54 -4.38
N LEU A 796 -4.70 -46.18 -3.29
CA LEU A 796 -5.40 -47.13 -2.42
C LEU A 796 -6.61 -47.76 -3.10
N ASN A 797 -7.29 -47.05 -4.01
CA ASN A 797 -8.35 -47.63 -4.82
C ASN A 797 -7.85 -48.78 -5.72
N GLU A 798 -6.66 -48.63 -6.33
CA GLU A 798 -6.04 -49.71 -7.12
C GLU A 798 -5.70 -50.92 -6.25
N LEU A 799 -5.23 -50.69 -5.01
CA LEU A 799 -4.99 -51.75 -4.04
C LEU A 799 -6.29 -52.48 -3.64
N GLU A 800 -7.38 -51.74 -3.40
CA GLU A 800 -8.69 -52.33 -3.09
C GLU A 800 -9.28 -53.09 -4.28
N THR A 801 -9.07 -52.63 -5.52
CA THR A 801 -9.41 -53.39 -6.73
C THR A 801 -8.69 -54.74 -6.74
N LEU A 802 -7.38 -54.75 -6.44
CA LEU A 802 -6.62 -56.00 -6.37
C LEU A 802 -7.14 -56.95 -5.27
N ILE A 803 -7.51 -56.41 -4.11
CA ILE A 803 -8.05 -57.22 -2.99
C ILE A 803 -9.42 -57.81 -3.35
N ARG A 804 -10.30 -57.03 -4.00
CA ARG A 804 -11.65 -57.48 -4.40
C ARG A 804 -11.61 -58.68 -5.35
N LEU A 805 -10.59 -58.80 -6.19
CA LEU A 805 -10.42 -59.94 -7.10
C LEU A 805 -10.31 -61.28 -6.37
N GLY A 806 -9.80 -61.30 -5.14
CA GLY A 806 -9.73 -62.51 -4.31
C GLY A 806 -11.11 -63.04 -3.92
N SER A 807 -12.13 -62.19 -3.94
CA SER A 807 -13.53 -62.53 -3.63
C SER A 807 -14.45 -62.51 -4.85
N ASP A 808 -13.92 -62.28 -6.06
CA ASP A 808 -14.74 -62.22 -7.28
C ASP A 808 -15.04 -63.63 -7.82
N GLU A 809 -16.32 -63.96 -7.94
CA GLU A 809 -16.81 -65.20 -8.54
C GLU A 809 -16.31 -65.42 -9.97
N ARG A 810 -16.07 -64.34 -10.74
CA ARG A 810 -15.47 -64.43 -12.09
C ARG A 810 -14.06 -64.97 -12.03
N THR A 811 -13.27 -64.50 -11.07
CA THR A 811 -11.90 -64.98 -10.81
C THR A 811 -11.91 -66.46 -10.42
N LYS A 812 -12.82 -66.85 -9.51
CA LYS A 812 -12.95 -68.24 -9.06
C LYS A 812 -13.30 -69.18 -10.21
N LYS A 813 -14.30 -68.85 -11.02
CA LYS A 813 -14.72 -69.65 -12.18
C LYS A 813 -13.60 -69.82 -13.21
N LEU A 814 -12.83 -68.76 -13.42
CA LEU A 814 -11.73 -68.77 -14.38
C LEU A 814 -10.57 -69.67 -13.92
N LEU A 815 -10.17 -69.58 -12.65
CA LEU A 815 -9.16 -70.48 -12.08
C LEU A 815 -9.63 -71.94 -12.11
N PHE A 816 -10.92 -72.17 -11.85
CA PHE A 816 -11.53 -73.48 -11.91
C PHE A 816 -11.46 -74.07 -13.32
N SER A 817 -11.86 -73.32 -14.35
CA SER A 817 -11.84 -73.80 -15.74
C SER A 817 -10.44 -74.17 -16.23
N ILE A 818 -9.41 -73.43 -15.82
CA ILE A 818 -8.03 -73.71 -16.23
C ILE A 818 -7.50 -74.96 -15.55
N CYS A 819 -7.85 -75.17 -14.28
CA CYS A 819 -7.45 -76.38 -13.56
C CYS A 819 -8.18 -77.64 -14.06
N GLU A 820 -9.44 -77.53 -14.52
CA GLU A 820 -10.21 -78.64 -15.12
C GLU A 820 -9.65 -79.11 -16.47
N VAL A 821 -9.18 -78.18 -17.31
CA VAL A 821 -8.58 -78.49 -18.63
C VAL A 821 -7.23 -79.22 -18.48
N GLY A 822 -6.63 -79.15 -17.28
CA GLY A 822 -5.38 -79.81 -16.91
C GLY A 822 -4.16 -78.90 -17.10
N LEU A 823 -3.29 -78.88 -16.09
CA LEU A 823 -2.00 -78.18 -16.12
C LEU A 823 -0.95 -79.11 -16.74
N GLY A 824 -0.43 -78.75 -17.92
CA GLY A 824 0.59 -79.52 -18.65
C GLY A 824 2.04 -79.28 -18.18
N GLU A 825 3.01 -79.56 -19.06
CA GLU A 825 4.45 -79.46 -18.77
C GLU A 825 5.07 -78.06 -19.00
N ASP A 826 4.30 -77.04 -19.40
CA ASP A 826 4.83 -75.69 -19.64
C ASP A 826 5.35 -75.04 -18.34
N ILE A 827 6.33 -74.13 -18.46
CA ILE A 827 6.90 -73.39 -17.33
C ILE A 827 5.82 -72.59 -16.59
N ALA A 828 4.90 -71.96 -17.33
CA ALA A 828 3.79 -71.21 -16.72
C ALA A 828 2.79 -72.14 -15.99
N GLU A 829 2.52 -73.32 -16.57
CA GLU A 829 1.64 -74.34 -15.98
C GLU A 829 2.24 -74.92 -14.69
N ARG A 830 3.55 -75.20 -14.67
CA ARG A 830 4.29 -75.66 -13.47
C ARG A 830 4.34 -74.60 -12.38
N GLN A 831 4.66 -73.35 -12.73
CA GLN A 831 4.67 -72.25 -11.77
C GLN A 831 3.28 -71.99 -11.17
N LEU A 832 2.21 -72.12 -11.96
CA LEU A 832 0.85 -72.02 -11.45
C LEU A 832 0.51 -73.20 -10.52
N ALA A 833 0.89 -74.42 -10.89
CA ALA A 833 0.68 -75.62 -10.06
C ALA A 833 1.41 -75.52 -8.71
N ASP A 834 2.65 -75.03 -8.70
CA ASP A 834 3.44 -74.82 -7.49
C ASP A 834 2.82 -73.75 -6.56
N LEU A 835 2.25 -72.69 -7.14
CA LEU A 835 1.56 -71.64 -6.39
C LEU A 835 0.22 -72.10 -5.80
N LEU A 836 -0.51 -72.97 -6.50
CA LEU A 836 -1.81 -73.50 -6.08
C LEU A 836 -1.73 -74.72 -5.16
N LYS A 837 -0.57 -75.42 -5.09
CA LYS A 837 -0.28 -76.57 -4.21
C LYS A 837 -1.38 -77.66 -4.21
N LEU A 838 -1.69 -78.24 -5.37
CA LEU A 838 -2.83 -79.15 -5.56
C LEU A 838 -2.54 -80.62 -5.21
N PRO A 839 -3.12 -81.16 -4.12
CA PRO A 839 -3.75 -82.49 -4.21
C PRO A 839 -5.06 -82.56 -3.40
N GLY A 840 -6.21 -82.68 -4.07
CA GLY A 840 -7.53 -82.81 -3.42
C GLY A 840 -8.69 -82.27 -4.24
N ASP A 841 -9.84 -82.05 -3.59
CA ASP A 841 -11.06 -81.49 -4.20
C ASP A 841 -10.85 -80.03 -4.65
N LEU A 842 -11.00 -79.80 -5.95
CA LEU A 842 -10.55 -78.59 -6.64
C LEU A 842 -11.34 -77.34 -6.20
N ASP A 843 -12.64 -77.46 -5.97
CA ASP A 843 -13.50 -76.31 -5.63
C ASP A 843 -13.22 -75.80 -4.20
N SER A 844 -13.03 -76.72 -3.24
CA SER A 844 -12.66 -76.36 -1.86
C SER A 844 -11.25 -75.77 -1.78
N LEU A 845 -10.29 -76.31 -2.54
CA LEU A 845 -8.91 -75.82 -2.57
C LEU A 845 -8.80 -74.43 -3.18
N LEU A 846 -9.48 -74.17 -4.31
CA LEU A 846 -9.48 -72.85 -4.95
C LEU A 846 -10.21 -71.80 -4.10
N SER A 847 -11.28 -72.20 -3.41
CA SER A 847 -11.97 -71.30 -2.47
C SER A 847 -11.09 -70.95 -1.27
N ASN A 848 -10.40 -71.93 -0.68
CA ASN A 848 -9.47 -71.70 0.43
C ASN A 848 -8.26 -70.88 -0.03
N PHE A 849 -7.71 -71.19 -1.20
CA PHE A 849 -6.63 -70.41 -1.80
C PHE A 849 -7.06 -68.96 -1.98
N LEU A 850 -8.19 -68.67 -2.63
CA LEU A 850 -8.65 -67.30 -2.85
C LEU A 850 -8.95 -66.55 -1.55
N GLN A 851 -9.38 -67.24 -0.49
CA GLN A 851 -9.59 -66.66 0.84
C GLN A 851 -8.28 -66.37 1.59
N GLU A 852 -7.25 -67.20 1.43
CA GLU A 852 -5.98 -67.11 2.15
C GLU A 852 -4.84 -66.49 1.32
N CYS A 853 -5.05 -66.27 0.02
CA CYS A 853 -4.02 -65.82 -0.92
C CYS A 853 -3.69 -64.34 -0.72
N HIS A 854 -2.39 -64.05 -0.75
CA HIS A 854 -1.91 -62.67 -0.68
C HIS A 854 -2.19 -61.91 -1.98
N PRO A 855 -2.51 -60.61 -1.92
CA PRO A 855 -2.87 -59.83 -3.11
C PRO A 855 -1.84 -59.87 -4.25
N PHE A 856 -0.53 -59.82 -3.95
CA PHE A 856 0.52 -59.92 -4.98
C PHE A 856 0.64 -61.33 -5.57
N THR A 857 0.40 -62.37 -4.76
CA THR A 857 0.36 -63.76 -5.24
C THR A 857 -0.82 -63.96 -6.19
N LEU A 858 -1.99 -63.40 -5.87
CA LEU A 858 -3.15 -63.39 -6.75
C LEU A 858 -2.86 -62.64 -8.06
N HIS A 859 -2.22 -61.46 -7.98
CA HIS A 859 -1.79 -60.70 -9.16
C HIS A 859 -0.92 -61.53 -10.12
N LYS A 860 0.07 -62.25 -9.57
CA LYS A 860 0.98 -63.14 -10.31
C LYS A 860 0.25 -64.33 -10.93
N VAL A 861 -0.66 -64.95 -10.18
CA VAL A 861 -1.50 -66.07 -10.63
C VAL A 861 -2.36 -65.68 -11.83
N LEU A 862 -3.03 -64.52 -11.79
CA LEU A 862 -3.86 -64.05 -12.90
C LEU A 862 -3.04 -63.75 -14.16
N GLY A 863 -1.79 -63.29 -13.99
CA GLY A 863 -0.83 -63.14 -15.09
C GLY A 863 -0.46 -64.47 -15.74
N LEU A 864 -0.13 -65.49 -14.93
CA LEU A 864 0.21 -66.83 -15.42
C LEU A 864 -0.97 -67.50 -16.12
N VAL A 865 -2.18 -67.33 -15.58
CA VAL A 865 -3.44 -67.81 -16.14
C VAL A 865 -3.66 -67.29 -17.56
N ARG A 866 -3.41 -66.00 -17.83
CA ARG A 866 -3.51 -65.45 -19.19
C ARG A 866 -2.50 -66.07 -20.17
N LEU A 867 -1.29 -66.36 -19.70
CA LEU A 867 -0.26 -67.02 -20.50
C LEU A 867 -0.65 -68.46 -20.83
N ILE A 868 -1.24 -69.18 -19.86
CA ILE A 868 -1.73 -70.56 -20.05
C ILE A 868 -2.88 -70.58 -21.05
N GLU A 869 -3.86 -69.68 -20.95
CA GLU A 869 -4.94 -69.56 -21.95
C GLU A 869 -4.39 -69.34 -23.37
N GLU A 870 -3.32 -68.54 -23.51
CA GLU A 870 -2.67 -68.29 -24.81
C GLU A 870 -1.97 -69.52 -25.37
N VAL A 871 -1.23 -70.23 -24.52
CA VAL A 871 -0.53 -71.47 -24.86
C VAL A 871 -1.54 -72.56 -25.24
N GLN A 872 -2.60 -72.74 -24.45
CA GLN A 872 -3.68 -73.69 -24.73
C GLN A 872 -4.39 -73.34 -26.04
N ARG A 873 -4.77 -72.08 -26.25
CA ARG A 873 -5.37 -71.61 -27.51
C ARG A 873 -4.46 -71.91 -28.71
N THR A 874 -3.16 -71.67 -28.58
CA THR A 874 -2.17 -71.94 -29.64
C THR A 874 -2.02 -73.44 -29.89
N ARG A 875 -1.98 -74.27 -28.84
CA ARG A 875 -1.96 -75.74 -28.95
C ARG A 875 -3.21 -76.27 -29.66
N THR A 876 -4.41 -75.81 -29.30
CA THR A 876 -5.66 -76.18 -29.96
C THR A 876 -5.67 -75.76 -31.43
N LEU A 877 -5.23 -74.54 -31.76
CA LEU A 877 -5.09 -74.08 -33.14
C LEU A 877 -4.10 -74.93 -33.95
N ASN A 878 -2.98 -75.33 -33.34
CA ASN A 878 -2.00 -76.18 -34.01
C ASN A 878 -2.51 -77.61 -34.20
N GLN A 879 -3.27 -78.18 -33.25
CA GLN A 879 -3.91 -79.48 -33.41
C GLN A 879 -4.96 -79.46 -34.54
N VAL A 880 -5.76 -78.40 -34.63
CA VAL A 880 -6.73 -78.20 -35.73
C VAL A 880 -5.99 -78.02 -37.07
N ARG A 881 -4.89 -77.26 -37.12
CA ARG A 881 -4.05 -77.13 -38.31
C ARG A 881 -3.44 -78.46 -38.74
N GLN A 882 -2.97 -79.27 -37.79
CA GLN A 882 -2.37 -80.58 -38.05
C GLN A 882 -3.42 -81.56 -38.61
N MET A 883 -4.63 -81.57 -38.06
CA MET A 883 -5.78 -82.31 -38.60
C MET A 883 -6.21 -81.85 -40.01
N LEU A 884 -6.14 -80.55 -40.31
CA LEU A 884 -6.48 -80.02 -41.63
C LEU A 884 -5.38 -80.29 -42.67
N SER A 885 -4.10 -80.37 -42.26
CA SER A 885 -2.96 -80.60 -43.16
C SER A 885 -2.82 -82.03 -43.68
N THR A 886 -3.51 -83.01 -43.08
CA THR A 886 -3.53 -84.41 -43.52
C THR A 886 -4.46 -84.67 -44.73
N LEU A 887 -5.16 -83.64 -45.23
CA LEU A 887 -5.97 -83.70 -46.45
C LEU A 887 -5.10 -83.36 -47.69
N ILE A 888 -4.62 -84.38 -48.41
CA ILE A 888 -3.81 -84.19 -49.65
C ILE A 888 -4.68 -84.49 -50.89
N PRO A 889 -4.72 -83.61 -51.91
CA PRO A 889 -5.36 -83.92 -53.20
C PRO A 889 -4.42 -84.69 -54.12
N ASN A 890 -4.86 -85.80 -54.72
CA ASN A 890 -4.15 -86.47 -55.81
C ASN A 890 -4.61 -85.99 -57.20
N GLN A 891 -3.72 -86.06 -58.19
CA GLN A 891 -3.77 -85.40 -59.51
C GLN A 891 -4.98 -85.74 -60.42
N ASN A 892 -5.93 -86.57 -60.01
CA ASN A 892 -7.12 -86.94 -60.80
C ASN A 892 -8.48 -86.59 -60.14
N GLY A 893 -8.50 -85.79 -59.06
CA GLY A 893 -9.75 -85.16 -58.61
C GLY A 893 -10.76 -86.02 -57.85
N ASP A 894 -10.40 -87.23 -57.43
CA ASP A 894 -11.17 -88.01 -56.42
C ASP A 894 -10.48 -87.94 -55.05
N ILE A 895 -11.25 -87.58 -54.01
CA ILE A 895 -10.83 -87.59 -52.60
C ILE A 895 -11.41 -88.86 -51.97
N THR A 896 -10.57 -89.79 -51.51
CA THR A 896 -11.00 -90.85 -50.59
C THR A 896 -10.84 -90.39 -49.14
N PRO A 897 -11.90 -90.49 -48.31
CA PRO A 897 -11.88 -89.95 -46.96
C PRO A 897 -11.27 -90.94 -45.96
N VAL A 898 -10.41 -90.44 -45.07
CA VAL A 898 -10.09 -91.11 -43.80
C VAL A 898 -10.34 -90.12 -42.66
N THR A 899 -11.63 -89.83 -42.44
CA THR A 899 -12.33 -89.60 -41.15
C THR A 899 -13.61 -88.77 -41.36
N THR A 900 -14.65 -89.15 -40.62
CA THR A 900 -16.07 -88.81 -40.80
C THR A 900 -16.57 -87.37 -40.54
N PRO A 901 -15.82 -86.36 -40.02
CA PRO A 901 -16.41 -85.02 -39.84
C PRO A 901 -16.53 -84.16 -41.11
N PHE A 902 -15.84 -84.53 -42.20
CA PHE A 902 -15.60 -83.62 -43.33
C PHE A 902 -16.37 -83.95 -44.62
N GLU A 903 -17.26 -84.94 -44.61
CA GLU A 903 -18.21 -85.17 -45.73
C GLU A 903 -19.31 -84.10 -45.81
N VAL A 904 -19.48 -83.31 -44.74
CA VAL A 904 -20.56 -82.31 -44.61
C VAL A 904 -20.20 -80.95 -45.24
N PHE A 905 -18.90 -80.67 -45.39
CA PHE A 905 -18.39 -79.41 -45.91
C PHE A 905 -18.00 -79.53 -47.40
N SER A 906 -18.51 -78.63 -48.22
CA SER A 906 -18.12 -78.49 -49.62
C SER A 906 -16.66 -78.04 -49.74
N ARG A 907 -16.07 -78.26 -50.91
CA ARG A 907 -14.68 -77.85 -51.21
C ARG A 907 -14.41 -76.37 -50.93
N PHE A 908 -15.36 -75.49 -51.27
CA PHE A 908 -15.23 -74.06 -51.00
C PHE A 908 -15.30 -73.74 -49.50
N GLU A 909 -16.15 -74.45 -48.75
CA GLU A 909 -16.24 -74.33 -47.29
C GLU A 909 -14.94 -74.82 -46.62
N LEU A 910 -14.34 -75.91 -47.09
CA LEU A 910 -13.03 -76.39 -46.61
C LEU A 910 -11.89 -75.41 -46.90
N GLU A 911 -11.83 -74.83 -48.10
CA GLU A 911 -10.85 -73.77 -48.43
C GLU A 911 -11.06 -72.52 -47.57
N THR A 912 -12.30 -72.19 -47.24
CA THR A 912 -12.66 -71.09 -46.34
C THR A 912 -12.20 -71.40 -44.90
N LEU A 913 -12.41 -72.62 -44.40
CA LEU A 913 -11.94 -73.08 -43.09
C LEU A 913 -10.40 -73.05 -42.98
N MET A 914 -9.68 -73.48 -44.03
CA MET A 914 -8.22 -73.39 -44.07
C MET A 914 -7.72 -71.96 -43.98
N LYS A 915 -8.40 -71.03 -44.66
CA LYS A 915 -8.04 -69.62 -44.62
C LYS A 915 -8.40 -68.95 -43.29
N ILE A 916 -9.52 -69.32 -42.64
CA ILE A 916 -9.88 -68.87 -41.27
C ILE A 916 -8.77 -69.17 -40.26
N CYS A 917 -8.06 -70.29 -40.44
CA CYS A 917 -6.97 -70.73 -39.57
C CYS A 917 -5.64 -69.98 -39.81
N GLN A 918 -5.56 -69.10 -40.81
CA GLN A 918 -4.39 -68.24 -41.07
C GLN A 918 -4.45 -66.97 -40.18
N PRO A 919 -3.28 -66.46 -39.72
CA PRO A 919 -3.23 -65.31 -38.82
C PRO A 919 -3.76 -64.00 -39.44
N ASP A 920 -3.62 -63.80 -40.76
CA ASP A 920 -3.89 -62.51 -41.43
C ASP A 920 -5.12 -62.51 -42.35
N PHE A 921 -6.10 -63.36 -42.05
CA PHE A 921 -7.18 -63.63 -42.98
C PHE A 921 -8.27 -62.54 -43.03
N ARG A 922 -8.71 -62.19 -44.25
CA ARG A 922 -9.85 -61.30 -44.53
C ARG A 922 -10.82 -61.96 -45.50
N LEU A 923 -12.09 -62.09 -45.10
CA LEU A 923 -13.20 -62.49 -45.99
C LEU A 923 -14.26 -61.40 -46.09
N PRO A 924 -14.91 -61.26 -47.24
CA PRO A 924 -16.19 -60.57 -47.31
C PRO A 924 -17.25 -61.37 -46.52
N LEU A 925 -18.13 -60.66 -45.79
CA LEU A 925 -19.25 -61.24 -45.02
C LEU A 925 -20.11 -62.22 -45.83
N ASN A 926 -20.18 -62.00 -47.14
CA ASN A 926 -20.91 -62.82 -48.11
C ASN A 926 -20.38 -64.27 -48.21
N SER A 927 -19.19 -64.56 -47.66
CA SER A 927 -18.60 -65.89 -47.58
C SER A 927 -19.15 -66.74 -46.42
N PHE A 928 -19.92 -66.14 -45.50
CA PHE A 928 -20.52 -66.82 -44.35
C PHE A 928 -22.02 -67.04 -44.56
N ALA A 929 -22.37 -67.98 -45.44
CA ALA A 929 -23.76 -68.42 -45.58
C ALA A 929 -24.24 -69.07 -44.26
N LEU A 930 -25.51 -68.87 -43.91
CA LEU A 930 -26.12 -69.41 -42.68
C LEU A 930 -25.92 -70.94 -42.57
N ASP A 931 -26.06 -71.66 -43.69
CA ASP A 931 -25.85 -73.10 -43.74
C ASP A 931 -24.39 -73.50 -43.43
N PHE A 932 -23.41 -72.72 -43.87
CA PHE A 932 -21.99 -72.95 -43.56
C PHE A 932 -21.70 -72.73 -42.07
N LEU A 933 -22.27 -71.68 -41.49
CA LEU A 933 -22.16 -71.37 -40.06
C LEU A 933 -22.85 -72.41 -39.17
N LEU A 934 -24.01 -72.92 -39.58
CA LEU A 934 -24.71 -74.00 -38.87
C LEU A 934 -23.91 -75.31 -38.91
N LYS A 935 -23.31 -75.66 -40.06
CA LYS A 935 -22.40 -76.82 -40.16
C LYS A 935 -21.16 -76.65 -39.28
N LEU A 936 -20.59 -75.45 -39.25
CA LEU A 936 -19.47 -75.09 -38.36
C LEU A 936 -19.84 -75.28 -36.89
N ALA A 937 -20.98 -74.74 -36.45
CA ALA A 937 -21.46 -74.88 -35.08
C ALA A 937 -21.71 -76.34 -34.69
N GLN A 938 -22.20 -77.15 -35.63
CA GLN A 938 -22.63 -78.53 -35.37
C GLN A 938 -21.48 -79.55 -35.42
N HIS A 939 -20.50 -79.35 -36.30
CA HIS A 939 -19.43 -80.32 -36.54
C HIS A 939 -18.03 -79.84 -36.10
N LEU A 940 -17.83 -78.54 -35.95
CA LEU A 940 -16.58 -77.91 -35.48
C LEU A 940 -16.88 -76.79 -34.46
N PRO A 941 -17.59 -77.09 -33.35
CA PRO A 941 -18.14 -76.09 -32.42
C PRO A 941 -17.08 -75.14 -31.86
N ASN A 942 -15.88 -75.64 -31.57
CA ASN A 942 -14.76 -74.82 -31.06
C ASN A 942 -14.27 -73.79 -32.10
N LEU A 943 -14.31 -74.12 -33.40
CA LEU A 943 -13.93 -73.21 -34.47
C LEU A 943 -15.03 -72.18 -34.73
N TYR A 944 -16.29 -72.55 -34.54
CA TYR A 944 -17.44 -71.65 -34.60
C TYR A 944 -17.39 -70.58 -33.50
N GLU A 945 -17.13 -70.98 -32.24
CA GLU A 945 -17.00 -70.06 -31.12
C GLU A 945 -15.82 -69.08 -31.31
N GLN A 946 -14.70 -69.55 -31.88
CA GLN A 946 -13.57 -68.69 -32.25
C GLN A 946 -13.90 -67.70 -33.37
N LEU A 947 -14.73 -68.10 -34.33
CA LEU A 947 -15.18 -67.23 -35.41
C LEU A 947 -16.15 -66.16 -34.87
N GLU A 948 -17.04 -66.53 -33.96
CA GLU A 948 -17.96 -65.63 -33.27
C GLU A 948 -17.21 -64.56 -32.46
N LEU A 949 -16.20 -64.98 -31.69
CA LEU A 949 -15.34 -64.04 -30.95
C LEU A 949 -14.63 -63.07 -31.89
N ARG A 950 -14.07 -63.54 -33.01
CA ARG A 950 -13.38 -62.65 -33.97
C ARG A 950 -14.34 -61.67 -34.67
N LEU A 951 -15.57 -62.09 -34.99
CA LEU A 951 -16.59 -61.22 -35.59
C LEU A 951 -17.14 -60.18 -34.59
N ARG A 952 -17.04 -60.40 -33.28
CA ARG A 952 -17.41 -59.40 -32.25
C ARG A 952 -16.35 -58.30 -32.07
N PHE A 953 -15.09 -58.54 -32.48
CA PHE A 953 -13.97 -57.60 -32.29
C PHE A 953 -13.46 -56.95 -33.59
N GLY A 954 -14.04 -57.26 -34.76
CA GLY A 954 -13.59 -56.80 -36.08
C GLY A 954 -14.69 -56.23 -36.95
#